data_AF-A0A6I8U3K2-F1
#
_entry.id   AF-A0A6I8U3K2-F1
#
_cell.length_a   1.000
_cell.length_b   1.000
_cell.length_c   1.000
_cell.angle_alpha   90.00
_cell.angle_beta   90.00
_cell.angle_gamma   90.00
#
_symmetry.space_group_name_H-M   'P 1'
#
loop_
_entity.id
_entity.type
_entity.pdbx_description
1 polymer ?
#
loop_
_entity_poly.entity_id
_entity_poly.type
_entity_poly.pdbx_seq_one_letter_code
_entity_poly.pdbx_strand_id
1 'polypeptide(L)'
;MDRNSVAIGIDFGTSFSSVGIYRRGKFEIVANAAGNHRIPSCVAFTDKARLVGEDALAQADTDPGNAVLEVKRKLGGRKEDKLQVQFKGETKAFYPEEICGVILGHLKAMAERKLGQTVGSAVIAVPAGFTDGQRQALLDAAAIAGVNVLRLVNEPTAAAISNGIHKKVIGEQWVLVCSIGGGHLDVSIMTIYNGVFEVKATSGDNQLGGTDFDDRLVAHCVKEFRDKYSNDLSSSKEALRKLRKACEQAKRTLSYTNQALIDIDDLYEGQRFEFLLNRDQFEELNRDLLDKIMLHVEMALRRARKDRFAIHEIMLVGESSRIPKVQVMLSEFFDRRSLCSSINSDEAVVVGASIAAAILSGEKSPEIQDILWLDLVPRSIGLVSESGTEDSPRILISRNSTVPLKVKHRVKNFHEMQLLYEGESAIVSDNVLLGKLKIEGTFGDIEDVGLLFSTDTNGILHAIVEGNIDLKATLDKGRLERYEIDRIVYKHKKILLEAEKYEEDIKEQEMAVEKLAIQATLDLDEKAGSWDRFSEWIHCICIVTFDLELGQAMELIYPKHVTLTEQEKTNICYLAFPDSNSGCMGDSQFHIRLRVSPGSESSSLRKEHLDFNCHCLPVHRADPGHFWGFVYFRQIKDATLKRGYFQKSLVLLSRLPFINLFYELTALIAPAFFSSGEPTLEAVCDNICHWPSLMAGENMSLHLLGSIYEISIPKQNFKTSSTEKPKPETTISPSPQTQIIASIHEIDIFKSLQFFLPHIHLLWELVLTGEPIVVTGTSPTDCAHMVQSLMSLISPLSYCAESRPYFTIHDTEFKEFTQNKNGHPSIILGVTNPFFAKTLQHWPHMIRLPDSTETILQQKQKQTVTPAGTTTPTNSSSSSDSKLSKIKQITNKLLDSSPGVYTQYKPFISKDKAFIKKILLGIKTERPPSVQSALLRRHFLELTQSFMIPLERYLASLMPLQKDISPFKSAPLPNPFKQEDFLATLEGNGPHLTPTCKGDWEGLYKRFFSSPNFKGWYESRFFELQQTLQALHMQTLSESNLTEWVKGKHEVEIVDMILRLKQKLQLCSSTQMAALPVQLNTKDTREQLLKHLESMKRCLPDDLKQILNNI
;
A
#
# COMPACT_ATOMS: atom_id res chain seq x y z
N MET A 1 24.64 -19.77 24.72
CA MET A 1 24.07 -19.01 23.60
C MET A 1 23.51 -20.03 22.63
N ASP A 2 22.20 -20.08 22.47
CA ASP A 2 21.57 -20.94 21.46
C ASP A 2 21.98 -20.45 20.07
N ARG A 3 22.57 -21.32 19.26
CA ARG A 3 23.01 -21.03 17.88
C ARG A 3 21.84 -20.80 16.89
N ASN A 4 20.60 -20.63 17.37
CA ASN A 4 19.38 -20.50 16.58
C ASN A 4 18.61 -19.17 16.79
N SER A 5 19.11 -18.22 17.58
CA SER A 5 18.40 -16.94 17.78
C SER A 5 18.55 -16.01 16.57
N VAL A 6 17.45 -15.62 15.94
CA VAL A 6 17.42 -14.67 14.81
C VAL A 6 17.92 -13.30 15.28
N ALA A 7 18.85 -12.71 14.53
CA ALA A 7 19.31 -11.33 14.74
C ALA A 7 18.55 -10.36 13.83
N ILE A 8 18.28 -9.16 14.33
CA ILE A 8 17.56 -8.10 13.59
C ILE A 8 18.51 -6.96 13.20
N GLY A 9 18.20 -6.28 12.11
CA GLY A 9 18.86 -5.02 11.72
C GLY A 9 18.00 -3.83 12.12
N ILE A 10 18.60 -2.84 12.78
CA ILE A 10 17.90 -1.63 13.22
C ILE A 10 18.57 -0.41 12.56
N ASP A 11 17.77 0.39 11.86
CA ASP A 11 18.12 1.77 11.54
C ASP A 11 17.51 2.68 12.62
N PHE A 12 18.35 3.17 13.54
CA PHE A 12 17.93 4.08 14.59
C PHE A 12 18.16 5.51 14.12
N GLY A 13 17.23 6.09 13.36
CA GLY A 13 17.37 7.43 12.81
C GLY A 13 16.90 8.54 13.76
N THR A 14 17.30 9.79 13.49
CA THR A 14 16.97 10.94 14.34
C THR A 14 15.47 11.24 14.37
N SER A 15 14.80 11.16 13.22
CA SER A 15 13.38 11.47 13.06
C SER A 15 12.52 10.21 12.97
N PHE A 16 13.00 9.20 12.25
CA PHE A 16 12.34 7.91 12.08
C PHE A 16 13.32 6.77 12.33
N SER A 17 12.82 5.65 12.83
CA SER A 17 13.55 4.40 12.99
C SER A 17 12.83 3.25 12.28
N SER A 18 13.60 2.26 11.85
CA SER A 18 13.08 1.06 11.17
C SER A 18 13.79 -0.20 11.66
N VAL A 19 13.11 -1.33 11.56
CA VAL A 19 13.66 -2.64 11.91
C VAL A 19 13.39 -3.64 10.80
N GLY A 20 14.40 -4.45 10.47
CA GLY A 20 14.34 -5.43 9.40
C GLY A 20 14.91 -6.78 9.82
N ILE A 21 14.44 -7.81 9.14
CA ILE A 21 14.83 -9.21 9.33
C ILE A 21 15.39 -9.73 8.01
N TYR A 22 16.45 -10.52 8.05
CA TYR A 22 16.93 -11.26 6.89
C TYR A 22 16.87 -12.76 7.17
N ARG A 23 16.16 -13.52 6.33
CA ARG A 23 15.97 -14.97 6.51
C ARG A 23 15.78 -15.67 5.17
N ARG A 24 16.46 -16.80 4.94
CA ARG A 24 16.30 -17.64 3.73
C ARG A 24 16.50 -16.83 2.43
N GLY A 25 17.57 -16.04 2.38
CA GLY A 25 17.91 -15.24 1.19
C GLY A 25 17.00 -14.03 0.92
N LYS A 26 16.11 -13.65 1.84
CA LYS A 26 15.20 -12.51 1.69
C LYS A 26 15.28 -11.56 2.89
N PHE A 27 15.27 -10.26 2.60
CA PHE A 27 15.05 -9.23 3.61
C PHE A 27 13.56 -8.89 3.71
N GLU A 28 13.12 -8.52 4.90
CA GLU A 28 11.79 -8.00 5.18
C GLU A 28 11.90 -6.86 6.19
N ILE A 29 11.33 -5.70 5.87
CA ILE A 29 11.23 -4.57 6.81
C ILE A 29 9.93 -4.76 7.59
N VAL A 30 10.01 -4.73 8.91
CA VAL A 30 8.86 -5.02 9.78
C VAL A 30 7.96 -3.79 9.88
N ALA A 31 6.68 -3.96 9.62
CA ALA A 31 5.66 -2.94 9.84
C ALA A 31 5.10 -2.99 11.27
N ASN A 32 4.63 -1.86 11.79
CA ASN A 32 3.82 -1.81 13.00
C ASN A 32 2.37 -2.30 12.74
N ALA A 33 1.51 -2.25 13.77
CA ALA A 33 0.11 -2.68 13.64
C ALA A 33 -0.71 -1.88 12.62
N ALA A 34 -0.30 -0.64 12.31
CA ALA A 34 -0.92 0.22 11.31
C ALA A 34 -0.33 0.05 9.89
N GLY A 35 0.62 -0.88 9.70
CA GLY A 35 1.28 -1.10 8.40
C GLY A 35 2.47 -0.18 8.11
N ASN A 36 2.90 0.66 9.05
CA ASN A 36 4.01 1.59 8.85
C ASN A 36 5.37 0.91 9.10
N HIS A 37 6.29 1.03 8.14
CA HIS A 37 7.67 0.52 8.24
C HIS A 37 8.67 1.50 8.88
N ARG A 38 8.29 2.78 8.98
CA ARG A 38 9.09 3.85 9.58
C ARG A 38 8.34 4.36 10.79
N ILE A 39 8.99 4.31 11.94
CA ILE A 39 8.41 4.63 13.23
C ILE A 39 9.02 5.94 13.72
N PRO A 40 8.23 6.98 14.04
CA PRO A 40 8.78 8.21 14.60
C PRO A 40 9.67 7.92 15.81
N SER A 41 10.87 8.50 15.83
CA SER A 41 11.83 8.41 16.93
C SER A 41 11.42 9.36 18.06
N CYS A 42 10.21 9.17 18.58
CA CYS A 42 9.55 10.01 19.58
C CYS A 42 9.07 9.16 20.76
N VAL A 43 9.23 9.69 21.97
CA VAL A 43 8.66 9.11 23.20
C VAL A 43 7.88 10.20 23.92
N ALA A 44 6.60 9.95 24.20
CA ALA A 44 5.76 10.86 24.97
C ALA A 44 5.38 10.23 26.31
N PHE A 45 5.29 11.07 27.34
CA PHE A 45 5.01 10.69 28.70
C PHE A 45 3.62 11.20 29.07
N THR A 46 2.75 10.29 29.48
CA THR A 46 1.42 10.62 30.00
C THR A 46 1.33 10.21 31.46
N ASP A 47 0.23 10.53 32.13
CA ASP A 47 0.00 10.08 33.50
C ASP A 47 -0.13 8.55 33.65
N LYS A 48 -0.32 7.84 32.53
CA LYS A 48 -0.58 6.40 32.52
C LYS A 48 0.57 5.60 31.94
N ALA A 49 1.09 6.02 30.79
CA ALA A 49 1.99 5.22 29.97
C ALA A 49 3.05 6.06 29.24
N ARG A 50 4.08 5.36 28.75
CA ARG A 50 5.04 5.91 27.78
C ARG A 50 4.59 5.49 26.39
N LEU A 51 4.27 6.47 25.56
CA LEU A 51 3.91 6.26 24.16
C LEU A 51 5.19 6.29 23.32
N VAL A 52 5.21 5.56 22.21
CA VAL A 52 6.34 5.51 21.27
C VAL A 52 5.80 5.58 19.84
N GLY A 53 6.53 6.22 18.93
CA GLY A 53 6.14 6.26 17.52
C GLY A 53 5.02 7.27 17.26
N GLU A 54 4.03 6.87 16.46
CA GLU A 54 2.94 7.74 16.03
C GLU A 54 2.11 8.26 17.21
N ASP A 55 1.80 7.41 18.18
CA ASP A 55 1.03 7.80 19.37
C ASP A 55 1.79 8.86 20.19
N ALA A 56 3.12 8.73 20.27
CA ALA A 56 3.96 9.72 20.91
C ALA A 56 4.01 11.03 20.12
N LEU A 57 4.04 10.94 18.78
CA LEU A 57 4.08 12.10 17.91
C LEU A 57 2.76 12.89 17.95
N ALA A 58 1.62 12.18 17.99
CA ALA A 58 0.30 12.78 18.18
C ALA A 58 0.19 13.47 19.55
N GLN A 59 0.68 12.83 20.62
CA GLN A 59 0.76 13.46 21.94
C GLN A 59 1.69 14.67 21.97
N ALA A 60 2.80 14.65 21.21
CA ALA A 60 3.72 15.79 21.12
C ALA A 60 3.08 17.03 20.49
N ASP A 61 2.04 16.86 19.68
CA ASP A 61 1.32 17.98 19.05
C ASP A 61 0.39 18.70 20.03
N THR A 62 -0.08 18.02 21.08
CA THR A 62 -0.95 18.58 22.11
C THR A 62 -0.21 18.94 23.39
N ASP A 63 0.80 18.15 23.77
CA ASP A 63 1.63 18.35 24.96
C ASP A 63 3.13 18.21 24.61
N PRO A 64 3.71 19.20 23.91
CA PRO A 64 5.13 19.18 23.54
C PRO A 64 6.07 19.23 24.75
N GLY A 65 5.58 19.60 25.94
CA GLY A 65 6.38 19.66 27.16
C GLY A 65 6.78 18.29 27.70
N ASN A 66 5.97 17.27 27.42
CA ASN A 66 6.16 15.90 27.92
C ASN A 66 6.46 14.90 26.79
N ALA A 67 6.91 15.39 25.64
CA ALA A 67 7.40 14.57 24.54
C ALA A 67 8.87 14.84 24.25
N VAL A 68 9.63 13.77 23.99
CA VAL A 68 11.04 13.83 23.60
C VAL A 68 11.17 13.37 22.16
N LEU A 69 11.57 14.31 21.30
CA LEU A 69 11.94 14.08 19.90
C LEU A 69 13.45 14.20 19.72
N GLU A 70 13.96 13.64 18.62
CA GLU A 70 15.34 13.83 18.15
C GLU A 70 16.42 13.47 19.18
N VAL A 71 16.11 12.53 20.08
CA VAL A 71 16.98 12.15 21.19
C VAL A 71 18.37 11.69 20.73
N LYS A 72 18.48 11.18 19.49
CA LYS A 72 19.75 10.78 18.88
C LYS A 72 20.78 11.92 18.87
N ARG A 73 20.37 13.19 18.73
CA ARG A 73 21.27 14.37 18.80
C ARG A 73 21.79 14.64 20.22
N LYS A 74 21.14 14.09 21.25
CA LYS A 74 21.50 14.26 22.67
C LYS A 74 22.30 13.09 23.23
N LEU A 75 22.47 12.01 22.47
CA LEU A 75 23.28 10.86 22.88
C LEU A 75 24.74 11.27 23.07
N GLY A 76 25.40 10.66 24.06
CA GLY A 76 26.80 10.92 24.35
C GLY A 76 27.07 12.31 24.98
N GLY A 77 26.03 13.05 25.36
CA GLY A 77 26.11 14.31 26.12
C GLY A 77 26.71 14.13 27.53
N ARG A 78 26.71 15.20 28.33
CA ARG A 78 27.22 15.11 29.71
C ARG A 78 26.22 14.34 30.58
N LYS A 79 26.71 13.67 31.61
CA LYS A 79 25.86 12.91 32.56
C LYS A 79 24.82 13.78 33.28
N GLU A 80 25.05 15.09 33.31
CA GLU A 80 24.16 16.09 33.91
C GLU A 80 22.97 16.45 32.98
N ASP A 81 23.07 16.16 31.67
CA ASP A 81 22.11 16.55 30.63
C ASP A 81 20.88 15.63 30.62
N LYS A 82 20.16 15.60 31.74
CA LYS A 82 18.93 14.80 31.87
C LYS A 82 17.72 15.53 31.28
N LEU A 83 16.85 14.74 30.66
CA LEU A 83 15.60 15.17 30.07
C LEU A 83 14.51 15.17 31.14
N GLN A 84 13.96 16.34 31.45
CA GLN A 84 12.87 16.48 32.41
C GLN A 84 11.51 16.41 31.72
N VAL A 85 10.63 15.57 32.23
CA VAL A 85 9.24 15.39 31.77
C VAL A 85 8.32 15.16 32.97
N GLN A 86 7.04 15.48 32.85
CA GLN A 86 6.02 15.02 33.79
C GLN A 86 5.61 13.59 33.44
N PHE A 87 5.66 12.69 34.41
CA PHE A 87 5.25 11.30 34.22
C PHE A 87 4.61 10.73 35.48
N LYS A 88 3.31 10.43 35.39
CA LYS A 88 2.44 10.02 36.51
C LYS A 88 2.33 11.10 37.59
N GLY A 89 2.05 12.35 37.19
CA GLY A 89 1.93 13.50 38.11
C GLY A 89 3.22 13.97 38.81
N GLU A 90 4.39 13.39 38.47
CA GLU A 90 5.69 13.74 39.05
C GLU A 90 6.69 14.18 37.98
N THR A 91 7.52 15.16 38.30
CA THR A 91 8.64 15.56 37.43
C THR A 91 9.76 14.53 37.52
N LYS A 92 10.06 13.87 36.40
CA LYS A 92 11.10 12.84 36.30
C LYS A 92 12.19 13.25 35.32
N ALA A 93 13.41 12.84 35.65
CA ALA A 93 14.60 13.11 34.86
C ALA A 93 15.13 11.80 34.26
N PHE A 94 15.18 11.72 32.94
CA PHE A 94 15.65 10.56 32.18
C PHE A 94 16.97 10.86 31.47
N TYR A 95 17.88 9.90 31.40
CA TYR A 95 19.02 10.03 30.50
C TYR A 95 18.60 9.82 29.04
N PRO A 96 19.27 10.45 28.05
CA PRO A 96 19.02 10.21 26.63
C PRO A 96 19.07 8.72 26.25
N GLU A 97 19.97 7.94 26.88
CA GLU A 97 20.12 6.49 26.71
C GLU A 97 18.86 5.73 27.13
N GLU A 98 18.14 6.20 28.17
CA GLU A 98 16.89 5.57 28.61
C GLU A 98 15.79 5.73 27.57
N ILE A 99 15.67 6.94 27.00
CA ILE A 99 14.70 7.25 25.94
C ILE A 99 15.01 6.45 24.68
N CYS A 100 16.28 6.37 24.29
CA CYS A 100 16.72 5.53 23.17
C CYS A 100 16.38 4.05 23.44
N GLY A 101 16.61 3.56 24.66
CA GLY A 101 16.27 2.21 25.06
C GLY A 101 14.76 1.90 24.95
N VAL A 102 13.90 2.88 25.23
CA VAL A 102 12.44 2.76 25.00
C VAL A 102 12.13 2.55 23.52
N ILE A 103 12.74 3.34 22.62
CA ILE A 103 12.53 3.22 21.17
C ILE A 103 13.05 1.88 20.65
N LEU A 104 14.28 1.49 21.05
CA LEU A 104 14.87 0.21 20.66
C LEU A 104 14.05 -0.98 21.17
N GLY A 105 13.50 -0.89 22.39
CA GLY A 105 12.59 -1.89 22.95
C GLY A 105 11.31 -2.02 22.15
N HIS A 106 10.74 -0.91 21.66
CA HIS A 106 9.56 -0.93 20.79
C HIS A 106 9.85 -1.61 19.44
N LEU A 107 10.97 -1.28 18.79
CA LEU A 107 11.40 -1.91 17.53
C LEU A 107 11.67 -3.41 17.69
N LYS A 108 12.30 -3.80 18.81
CA LYS A 108 12.46 -5.22 19.18
C LYS A 108 11.10 -5.91 19.29
N ALA A 109 10.15 -5.34 20.04
CA ALA A 109 8.83 -5.93 20.23
C ALA A 109 8.05 -6.07 18.91
N MET A 110 8.21 -5.12 17.97
CA MET A 110 7.66 -5.25 16.61
C MET A 110 8.22 -6.47 15.88
N ALA A 111 9.55 -6.66 15.92
CA ALA A 111 10.18 -7.82 15.29
C ALA A 111 9.80 -9.14 15.97
N GLU A 112 9.70 -9.17 17.30
CA GLU A 112 9.26 -10.34 18.07
C GLU A 112 7.83 -10.76 17.70
N ARG A 113 6.90 -9.80 17.61
CA ARG A 113 5.52 -10.06 17.17
C ARG A 113 5.47 -10.65 15.76
N LYS A 114 6.31 -10.13 14.85
CA LYS A 114 6.39 -10.61 13.47
C LYS A 114 6.99 -12.03 13.37
N LEU A 115 7.99 -12.32 14.19
CA LEU A 115 8.69 -13.60 14.20
C LEU A 115 7.99 -14.69 15.01
N GLY A 116 7.13 -14.31 15.96
CA GLY A 116 6.49 -15.23 16.92
C GLY A 116 7.46 -15.82 17.95
N GLN A 117 8.65 -15.21 18.13
CA GLN A 117 9.68 -15.65 19.07
C GLN A 117 10.46 -14.45 19.61
N THR A 118 11.17 -14.62 20.73
CA THR A 118 11.98 -13.56 21.31
C THR A 118 13.23 -13.25 20.48
N VAL A 119 13.62 -11.98 20.44
CA VAL A 119 14.78 -11.49 19.70
C VAL A 119 15.84 -11.06 20.70
N GLY A 120 16.93 -11.82 20.75
CA GLY A 120 18.01 -11.56 21.70
C GLY A 120 19.09 -10.62 21.18
N SER A 121 19.30 -10.53 19.86
CA SER A 121 20.46 -9.85 19.28
C SER A 121 20.12 -8.94 18.10
N ALA A 122 20.89 -7.87 17.91
CA ALA A 122 20.71 -6.93 16.80
C ALA A 122 22.04 -6.37 16.26
N VAL A 123 21.99 -5.87 15.03
CA VAL A 123 22.96 -4.90 14.49
C VAL A 123 22.26 -3.55 14.40
N ILE A 124 22.89 -2.49 14.89
CA ILE A 124 22.31 -1.14 14.93
C ILE A 124 23.16 -0.20 14.07
N ALA A 125 22.51 0.53 13.17
CA ALA A 125 23.16 1.53 12.34
C ALA A 125 23.42 2.84 13.11
N VAL A 126 24.59 3.44 12.89
CA VAL A 126 25.02 4.70 13.50
C VAL A 126 25.67 5.64 12.50
N PRO A 127 25.61 6.98 12.70
CA PRO A 127 26.36 7.91 11.89
C PRO A 127 27.85 7.59 11.91
N ALA A 128 28.53 7.72 10.77
CA ALA A 128 29.95 7.41 10.68
C ALA A 128 30.77 8.34 11.59
N GLY A 129 30.37 9.60 11.69
CA GLY A 129 30.96 10.62 12.57
C GLY A 129 30.66 10.49 14.06
N PHE A 130 29.92 9.46 14.52
CA PHE A 130 29.69 9.25 15.95
C PHE A 130 31.00 9.03 16.71
N THR A 131 31.14 9.79 17.80
CA THR A 131 32.25 9.67 18.75
C THR A 131 32.19 8.37 19.52
N ASP A 132 33.30 8.00 20.16
CA ASP A 132 33.35 6.85 21.08
C ASP A 132 32.26 6.94 22.16
N GLY A 133 32.05 8.14 22.73
CA GLY A 133 31.02 8.37 23.74
C GLY A 133 29.59 8.18 23.24
N GLN A 134 29.30 8.59 22.01
CA GLN A 134 27.98 8.40 21.38
C GLN A 134 27.71 6.92 21.05
N ARG A 135 28.74 6.20 20.57
CA ARG A 135 28.66 4.76 20.29
C ARG A 135 28.42 3.98 21.58
N GLN A 136 29.15 4.29 22.66
CA GLN A 136 28.93 3.66 23.96
C GLN A 136 27.54 3.94 24.51
N ALA A 137 27.07 5.19 24.45
CA ALA A 137 25.72 5.57 24.91
C ALA A 137 24.61 4.78 24.19
N LEU A 138 24.78 4.49 22.90
CA LEU A 138 23.84 3.65 22.15
C LEU A 138 23.91 2.17 22.56
N LEU A 139 25.10 1.65 22.85
CA LEU A 139 25.25 0.29 23.41
C LEU A 139 24.57 0.19 24.78
N ASP A 140 24.69 1.21 25.62
CA ASP A 140 24.02 1.29 26.91
C ASP A 140 22.49 1.34 26.74
N ALA A 141 21.99 2.12 25.77
CA ALA A 141 20.58 2.15 25.40
C ALA A 141 20.06 0.78 24.93
N ALA A 142 20.83 0.05 24.14
CA ALA A 142 20.48 -1.30 23.71
C ALA A 142 20.48 -2.30 24.88
N ALA A 143 21.42 -2.16 25.82
CA ALA A 143 21.41 -2.95 27.06
C ALA A 143 20.16 -2.66 27.91
N ILE A 144 19.72 -1.40 27.97
CA ILE A 144 18.46 -0.99 28.62
C ILE A 144 17.25 -1.66 27.95
N ALA A 145 17.25 -1.74 26.61
CA ALA A 145 16.22 -2.43 25.82
C ALA A 145 16.27 -3.97 25.91
N GLY A 146 17.29 -4.54 26.57
CA GLY A 146 17.50 -5.98 26.60
C GLY A 146 17.83 -6.58 25.23
N VAL A 147 18.62 -5.86 24.43
CA VAL A 147 19.12 -6.28 23.12
C VAL A 147 20.63 -6.42 23.17
N ASN A 148 21.15 -7.58 22.78
CA ASN A 148 22.58 -7.81 22.60
C ASN A 148 23.04 -7.25 21.25
N VAL A 149 23.87 -6.22 21.25
CA VAL A 149 24.38 -5.62 20.01
C VAL A 149 25.55 -6.45 19.49
N LEU A 150 25.34 -7.15 18.38
CA LEU A 150 26.38 -7.93 17.70
C LEU A 150 27.45 -7.00 17.10
N ARG A 151 27.00 -5.91 16.46
CA ARG A 151 27.86 -4.88 15.90
C ARG A 151 27.12 -3.56 15.72
N LEU A 152 27.82 -2.44 15.88
CA LEU A 152 27.42 -1.15 15.34
C LEU A 152 27.95 -1.03 13.91
N VAL A 153 27.07 -0.77 12.96
CA VAL A 153 27.45 -0.55 11.56
C VAL A 153 27.29 0.92 11.21
N ASN A 154 28.23 1.51 10.48
CA ASN A 154 28.06 2.88 10.03
C ASN A 154 26.95 2.95 8.98
N GLU A 155 26.05 3.93 9.06
CA GLU A 155 24.95 4.18 8.12
C GLU A 155 25.39 4.14 6.64
N PRO A 156 26.46 4.87 6.22
CA PRO A 156 26.92 4.79 4.83
C PRO A 156 27.46 3.40 4.45
N THR A 157 28.06 2.67 5.40
CA THR A 157 28.55 1.30 5.18
C THR A 157 27.39 0.32 5.02
N ALA A 158 26.33 0.44 5.83
CA ALA A 158 25.12 -0.35 5.71
C ALA A 158 24.44 -0.12 4.35
N ALA A 159 24.30 1.14 3.94
CA ALA A 159 23.72 1.47 2.64
C ALA A 159 24.53 0.88 1.46
N ALA A 160 25.86 0.91 1.54
CA ALA A 160 26.71 0.29 0.53
C ALA A 160 26.53 -1.23 0.46
N ILE A 161 26.45 -1.91 1.61
CA ILE A 161 26.17 -3.35 1.70
C ILE A 161 24.85 -3.68 1.00
N SER A 162 23.78 -2.91 1.27
CA SER A 162 22.47 -3.09 0.62
C SER A 162 22.55 -3.03 -0.91
N ASN A 163 23.37 -2.14 -1.47
CA ASN A 163 23.56 -2.00 -2.92
C ASN A 163 24.39 -3.15 -3.52
N GLY A 164 25.44 -3.55 -2.80
CA GLY A 164 26.52 -4.36 -3.38
C GLY A 164 26.20 -5.85 -3.47
N ILE A 165 25.25 -6.37 -2.70
CA ILE A 165 24.95 -7.82 -2.62
C ILE A 165 24.58 -8.45 -3.97
N HIS A 166 23.82 -7.74 -4.80
CA HIS A 166 23.38 -8.26 -6.09
C HIS A 166 24.24 -7.82 -7.27
N LYS A 167 25.28 -7.00 -7.01
CA LYS A 167 26.14 -6.46 -8.06
C LYS A 167 27.35 -7.35 -8.27
N LYS A 168 27.45 -7.94 -9.47
CA LYS A 168 28.70 -8.56 -9.94
C LYS A 168 29.65 -7.45 -10.38
N VAL A 169 30.48 -6.99 -9.45
CA VAL A 169 31.48 -5.96 -9.71
C VAL A 169 32.71 -6.58 -10.36
N ILE A 170 33.12 -6.06 -11.52
CA ILE A 170 34.38 -6.44 -12.18
C ILE A 170 35.47 -5.45 -11.74
N GLY A 171 36.45 -5.94 -10.99
CA GLY A 171 37.55 -5.13 -10.46
C GLY A 171 37.19 -4.33 -9.21
N GLU A 172 38.10 -3.44 -8.79
CA GLU A 172 37.87 -2.54 -7.65
C GLU A 172 37.04 -1.32 -8.11
N GLN A 173 35.91 -1.06 -7.44
CA GLN A 173 35.08 0.11 -7.68
C GLN A 173 35.14 1.09 -6.52
N TRP A 174 35.29 2.38 -6.83
CA TRP A 174 35.26 3.45 -5.85
C TRP A 174 33.86 4.03 -5.76
N VAL A 175 33.26 3.99 -4.58
CA VAL A 175 31.89 4.45 -4.33
C VAL A 175 31.91 5.56 -3.31
N LEU A 176 31.18 6.64 -3.60
CA LEU A 176 30.87 7.68 -2.63
C LEU A 176 29.46 7.49 -2.12
N VAL A 177 29.30 7.42 -0.81
CA VAL A 177 27.99 7.38 -0.14
C VAL A 177 27.80 8.67 0.64
N CYS A 178 26.76 9.43 0.29
CA CYS A 178 26.36 10.65 0.97
C CYS A 178 25.01 10.40 1.67
N SER A 179 25.08 10.21 2.98
CA SER A 179 23.93 10.02 3.87
C SER A 179 23.52 11.35 4.50
N ILE A 180 22.29 11.78 4.25
CA ILE A 180 21.73 13.03 4.79
C ILE A 180 20.41 12.70 5.48
N GLY A 181 20.49 12.41 6.77
CA GLY A 181 19.34 12.06 7.59
C GLY A 181 18.58 13.28 8.12
N GLY A 182 17.77 13.07 9.16
CA GLY A 182 17.13 14.15 9.92
C GLY A 182 18.11 14.92 10.82
N GLY A 183 19.18 14.26 11.29
CA GLY A 183 20.09 14.82 12.28
C GLY A 183 21.55 14.97 11.88
N HIS A 184 22.00 14.20 10.91
CA HIS A 184 23.42 13.94 10.66
C HIS A 184 23.69 13.89 9.16
N LEU A 185 24.88 14.37 8.79
CA LEU A 185 25.46 14.27 7.46
C LEU A 185 26.69 13.38 7.55
N ASP A 186 26.73 12.32 6.74
CA ASP A 186 27.93 11.50 6.57
C ASP A 186 28.25 11.33 5.08
N VAL A 187 29.51 11.57 4.73
CA VAL A 187 30.07 11.32 3.40
C VAL A 187 31.22 10.34 3.54
N SER A 188 31.04 9.14 3.01
CA SER A 188 32.06 8.08 3.03
C SER A 188 32.50 7.72 1.62
N ILE A 189 33.80 7.56 1.43
CA ILE A 189 34.40 7.01 0.21
C ILE A 189 34.92 5.64 0.55
N MET A 190 34.52 4.65 -0.25
CA MET A 190 34.87 3.26 -0.03
C MET A 190 35.18 2.55 -1.34
N THR A 191 35.91 1.44 -1.23
CA THR A 191 36.18 0.52 -2.33
C THR A 191 35.36 -0.75 -2.16
N ILE A 192 34.76 -1.20 -3.26
CA ILE A 192 34.02 -2.46 -3.31
C ILE A 192 34.73 -3.39 -4.30
N TYR A 193 35.18 -4.55 -3.82
CA TYR A 193 35.79 -5.59 -4.65
C TYR A 193 35.48 -6.98 -4.08
N ASN A 194 35.00 -7.92 -4.90
CA ASN A 194 34.74 -9.32 -4.52
C ASN A 194 34.03 -9.50 -3.14
N GLY A 195 32.98 -8.74 -2.87
CA GLY A 195 32.24 -8.81 -1.59
C GLY A 195 32.90 -8.09 -0.40
N VAL A 196 34.09 -7.51 -0.59
CA VAL A 196 34.79 -6.69 0.41
C VAL A 196 34.42 -5.21 0.23
N PHE A 197 33.89 -4.62 1.31
CA PHE A 197 33.52 -3.21 1.41
C PHE A 197 34.50 -2.52 2.37
N GLU A 198 35.43 -1.74 1.83
CA GLU A 198 36.46 -1.08 2.64
C GLU A 198 36.32 0.43 2.59
N VAL A 199 35.98 1.03 3.73
CA VAL A 199 35.92 2.49 3.85
C VAL A 199 37.34 3.05 3.81
N LYS A 200 37.58 4.03 2.94
CA LYS A 200 38.89 4.68 2.74
C LYS A 200 38.98 6.05 3.38
N ALA A 201 37.87 6.77 3.42
CA ALA A 201 37.77 8.03 4.15
C ALA A 201 36.32 8.34 4.51
N THR A 202 36.15 9.06 5.62
CA THR A 202 34.86 9.62 6.03
C THR A 202 34.98 11.10 6.36
N SER A 203 33.91 11.85 6.16
CA SER A 203 33.70 13.23 6.61
C SER A 203 32.22 13.43 6.90
N GLY A 204 31.89 14.29 7.85
CA GLY A 204 30.48 14.50 8.21
C GLY A 204 30.31 15.57 9.27
N ASP A 205 29.06 15.88 9.56
CA ASP A 205 28.62 16.83 10.57
C ASP A 205 27.48 16.21 11.40
N ASN A 206 27.68 16.17 12.71
CA ASN A 206 26.74 15.57 13.66
C ASN A 206 25.57 16.51 14.03
N GLN A 207 25.56 17.73 13.48
CA GLN A 207 24.50 18.74 13.68
C GLN A 207 24.05 19.33 12.33
N LEU A 208 23.97 18.48 11.31
CA LEU A 208 23.50 18.87 9.98
C LEU A 208 22.58 17.80 9.39
N GLY A 209 21.32 18.11 9.20
CA GLY A 209 20.31 17.23 8.61
C GLY A 209 18.97 17.93 8.43
N GLY A 210 17.94 17.12 8.19
CA GLY A 210 16.56 17.56 7.93
C GLY A 210 16.02 18.58 8.92
N THR A 211 16.30 18.41 10.22
CA THR A 211 15.85 19.30 11.29
C THR A 211 16.46 20.69 11.17
N ASP A 212 17.71 20.85 10.74
CA ASP A 212 18.34 22.17 10.66
C ASP A 212 17.74 22.99 9.51
N PHE A 213 17.34 22.33 8.42
CA PHE A 213 16.55 22.97 7.36
C PHE A 213 15.19 23.43 7.87
N ASP A 214 14.55 22.64 8.73
CA ASP A 214 13.29 23.01 9.37
C ASP A 214 13.49 24.19 10.34
N ASP A 215 14.59 24.21 11.11
CA ASP A 215 14.94 25.29 12.04
C ASP A 215 15.10 26.63 11.32
N ARG A 216 15.76 26.64 10.15
CA ARG A 216 15.88 27.87 9.33
C ARG A 216 14.53 28.39 8.89
N LEU A 217 13.66 27.47 8.46
CA LEU A 217 12.34 27.84 8.00
C LEU A 217 11.45 28.31 9.16
N VAL A 218 11.49 27.63 10.32
CA VAL A 218 10.79 28.05 11.53
C VAL A 218 11.27 29.42 11.99
N ALA A 219 12.58 29.66 12.07
CA ALA A 219 13.13 30.95 12.47
C ALA A 219 12.69 32.08 11.51
N HIS A 220 12.65 31.80 10.21
CA HIS A 220 12.13 32.73 9.22
C HIS A 220 10.63 33.00 9.43
N CYS A 221 9.81 31.98 9.58
CA CYS A 221 8.38 32.13 9.81
C CYS A 221 8.05 32.83 11.14
N VAL A 222 8.84 32.61 12.20
CA VAL A 222 8.72 33.35 13.49
C VAL A 222 8.98 34.84 13.26
N LYS A 223 9.99 35.17 12.46
CA LYS A 223 10.28 36.57 12.11
C LYS A 223 9.15 37.17 11.28
N GLU A 224 8.67 36.48 10.25
CA GLU A 224 7.55 36.94 9.41
C GLU A 224 6.27 37.13 10.24
N PHE A 225 5.98 36.23 11.19
CA PHE A 225 4.86 36.36 12.10
C PHE A 225 4.99 37.62 12.97
N ARG A 226 6.18 37.85 13.54
CA ARG A 226 6.47 39.04 14.35
C ARG A 226 6.35 40.33 13.54
N ASP A 227 6.86 40.34 12.32
CA ASP A 227 6.82 41.51 11.45
C ASP A 227 5.36 41.81 11.01
N LYS A 228 4.54 40.77 10.79
CA LYS A 228 3.13 40.90 10.37
C LYS A 228 2.18 41.29 11.51
N TYR A 229 2.37 40.75 12.70
CA TYR A 229 1.40 40.90 13.81
C TYR A 229 1.93 41.63 15.04
N SER A 230 3.20 42.05 15.05
CA SER A 230 3.87 42.68 16.19
C SER A 230 3.79 41.86 17.50
N ASN A 231 3.72 40.52 17.36
CA ASN A 231 3.62 39.58 18.48
C ASN A 231 4.70 38.49 18.36
N ASP A 232 5.18 37.95 19.48
CA ASP A 232 6.29 37.00 19.50
C ASP A 232 5.87 35.62 20.03
N LEU A 233 5.69 34.66 19.12
CA LEU A 233 5.29 33.30 19.45
C LEU A 233 6.43 32.44 20.03
N SER A 234 7.66 32.97 20.11
CA SER A 234 8.86 32.24 20.55
C SER A 234 8.76 31.66 21.97
N SER A 235 7.87 32.20 22.81
CA SER A 235 7.64 31.73 24.17
C SER A 235 6.71 30.50 24.25
N SER A 236 5.89 30.26 23.22
CA SER A 236 4.91 29.19 23.20
C SER A 236 5.45 27.93 22.53
N LYS A 237 5.70 26.90 23.35
CA LYS A 237 6.14 25.58 22.87
C LYS A 237 5.11 24.93 21.93
N GLU A 238 3.82 25.15 22.19
CA GLU A 238 2.73 24.62 21.37
C GLU A 238 2.69 25.30 19.99
N ALA A 239 2.75 26.63 19.95
CA ALA A 239 2.76 27.37 18.69
C ALA A 239 4.00 27.02 17.84
N LEU A 240 5.18 26.95 18.47
CA LEU A 240 6.42 26.53 17.80
C LEU A 240 6.33 25.09 17.28
N ARG A 241 5.65 24.18 17.99
CA ARG A 241 5.44 22.80 17.52
C ARG A 241 4.53 22.76 16.30
N LYS A 242 3.38 23.46 16.34
CA LYS A 242 2.46 23.60 15.20
C LYS A 242 3.19 24.17 13.97
N LEU A 243 3.95 25.25 14.18
CA LEU A 243 4.74 25.89 13.12
C LEU A 243 5.80 24.96 12.54
N ARG A 244 6.56 24.26 13.38
CA ARG A 244 7.59 23.30 12.95
C ARG A 244 7.00 22.18 12.11
N LYS A 245 5.86 21.61 12.53
CA LYS A 245 5.15 20.57 11.77
C LYS A 245 4.76 21.07 10.37
N ALA A 246 4.24 22.29 10.28
CA ALA A 246 3.89 22.89 8.99
C ALA A 246 5.14 23.20 8.13
N CYS A 247 6.23 23.66 8.74
CA CYS A 247 7.51 23.92 8.05
C CYS A 247 8.11 22.64 7.48
N GLU A 248 8.13 21.54 8.25
CA GLU A 248 8.60 20.23 7.79
C GLU A 248 7.75 19.75 6.59
N GLN A 249 6.42 19.89 6.69
CA GLN A 249 5.51 19.54 5.61
C GLN A 249 5.73 20.40 4.35
N ALA A 250 5.98 21.70 4.51
CA ALA A 250 6.31 22.60 3.42
C ALA A 250 7.63 22.22 2.75
N LYS A 251 8.68 21.93 3.54
CA LYS A 251 9.97 21.40 3.05
C LYS A 251 9.77 20.14 2.20
N ARG A 252 9.03 19.17 2.71
CA ARG A 252 8.73 17.92 1.98
C ARG A 252 7.97 18.19 0.67
N THR A 253 7.06 19.14 0.67
CA THR A 253 6.30 19.57 -0.51
C THR A 253 7.20 20.24 -1.56
N LEU A 254 8.16 21.07 -1.13
CA LEU A 254 9.11 21.75 -2.00
C LEU A 254 10.11 20.80 -2.69
N SER A 255 10.32 19.60 -2.16
CA SER A 255 11.11 18.58 -2.84
C SER A 255 10.48 18.08 -4.15
N TYR A 256 9.17 18.30 -4.35
CA TYR A 256 8.45 17.87 -5.56
C TYR A 256 7.80 19.03 -6.32
N THR A 257 7.51 20.14 -5.65
CA THR A 257 6.81 21.30 -6.20
C THR A 257 7.62 22.58 -5.99
N ASN A 258 7.35 23.63 -6.77
CA ASN A 258 8.16 24.86 -6.72
C ASN A 258 7.74 25.83 -5.60
N GLN A 259 6.56 25.63 -5.00
CA GLN A 259 5.99 26.48 -3.96
C GLN A 259 5.20 25.64 -2.96
N ALA A 260 5.17 26.04 -1.70
CA ALA A 260 4.38 25.42 -0.64
C ALA A 260 3.74 26.51 0.23
N LEU A 261 2.46 26.33 0.57
CA LEU A 261 1.73 27.23 1.47
C LEU A 261 1.84 26.71 2.90
N ILE A 262 2.34 27.55 3.80
CA ILE A 262 2.25 27.34 5.25
C ILE A 262 1.01 28.11 5.70
N ASP A 263 -0.05 27.38 6.03
CA ASP A 263 -1.33 27.95 6.46
C ASP A 263 -1.76 27.27 7.76
N ILE A 264 -1.78 28.05 8.83
CA ILE A 264 -2.10 27.58 10.18
C ILE A 264 -3.14 28.53 10.76
N ASP A 265 -4.36 28.04 10.90
CA ASP A 265 -5.40 28.72 11.68
C ASP A 265 -5.02 28.70 13.16
N ASP A 266 -5.26 29.83 13.84
CA ASP A 266 -4.98 30.02 15.28
C ASP A 266 -3.59 29.51 15.71
N LEU A 267 -2.54 30.06 15.08
CA LEU A 267 -1.16 29.70 15.42
C LEU A 267 -0.78 30.19 16.82
N TYR A 268 -1.12 31.44 17.14
CA TYR A 268 -0.84 32.05 18.43
C TYR A 268 -1.85 33.16 18.73
N GLU A 269 -2.49 33.11 19.90
CA GLU A 269 -3.45 34.12 20.39
C GLU A 269 -4.57 34.48 19.39
N GLY A 270 -5.17 33.48 18.73
CA GLY A 270 -6.26 33.68 17.76
C GLY A 270 -5.81 34.10 16.37
N GLN A 271 -4.50 34.28 16.14
CA GLN A 271 -3.97 34.79 14.87
C GLN A 271 -3.69 33.65 13.88
N ARG A 272 -4.32 33.71 12.72
CA ARG A 272 -3.99 32.84 11.57
C ARG A 272 -2.65 33.27 10.97
N PHE A 273 -1.79 32.31 10.64
CA PHE A 273 -0.54 32.57 9.92
C PHE A 273 -0.60 31.94 8.53
N GLU A 274 -0.36 32.76 7.51
CA GLU A 274 -0.31 32.33 6.11
C GLU A 274 0.98 32.88 5.49
N PHE A 275 1.78 31.99 4.91
CA PHE A 275 3.04 32.30 4.25
C PHE A 275 3.27 31.37 3.06
N LEU A 276 3.40 31.96 1.86
CA LEU A 276 3.72 31.23 0.63
C LEU A 276 5.24 31.17 0.46
N LEU A 277 5.82 29.98 0.61
CA LEU A 277 7.25 29.72 0.49
C LEU A 277 7.57 29.17 -0.91
N ASN A 278 8.49 29.82 -1.62
CA ASN A 278 9.02 29.33 -2.89
C ASN A 278 10.30 28.50 -2.67
N ARG A 279 10.59 27.56 -3.58
CA ARG A 279 11.81 26.74 -3.51
C ARG A 279 13.07 27.59 -3.50
N ASP A 280 13.15 28.63 -4.33
CA ASP A 280 14.33 29.52 -4.37
C ASP A 280 14.56 30.23 -3.03
N GLN A 281 13.49 30.62 -2.34
CA GLN A 281 13.61 31.20 -1.00
C GLN A 281 14.08 30.17 0.02
N PHE A 282 13.54 28.94 -0.02
CA PHE A 282 14.01 27.85 0.83
C PHE A 282 15.49 27.53 0.59
N GLU A 283 15.93 27.47 -0.67
CA GLU A 283 17.33 27.26 -1.02
C GLU A 283 18.21 28.40 -0.53
N GLU A 284 17.76 29.65 -0.62
CA GLU A 284 18.50 30.82 -0.12
C GLU A 284 18.65 30.80 1.40
N LEU A 285 17.56 30.53 2.13
CA LEU A 285 17.54 30.44 3.60
C LEU A 285 18.51 29.38 4.14
N ASN A 286 18.82 28.38 3.31
CA ASN A 286 19.63 27.22 3.66
C ASN A 286 20.95 27.15 2.86
N ARG A 287 21.35 28.23 2.18
CA ARG A 287 22.53 28.22 1.30
C ARG A 287 23.79 27.75 2.03
N ASP A 288 24.03 28.25 3.23
CA ASP A 288 25.21 27.87 4.02
C ASP A 288 25.18 26.40 4.47
N LEU A 289 24.00 25.83 4.73
CA LEU A 289 23.85 24.39 5.04
C LEU A 289 24.13 23.53 3.80
N LEU A 290 23.66 23.97 2.63
CA LEU A 290 23.93 23.31 1.34
C LEU A 290 25.42 23.36 0.98
N ASP A 291 26.07 24.50 1.19
CA ASP A 291 27.51 24.67 0.97
C ASP A 291 28.33 23.78 1.93
N LYS A 292 27.90 23.63 3.20
CA LYS A 292 28.52 22.69 4.15
C LYS A 292 28.43 21.24 3.67
N ILE A 293 27.33 20.81 3.05
CA ILE A 293 27.23 19.46 2.48
C ILE A 293 28.35 19.25 1.44
N MET A 294 28.52 20.20 0.52
CA MET A 294 29.55 20.10 -0.52
C MET A 294 30.97 20.18 0.04
N LEU A 295 31.19 20.97 1.09
CA LEU A 295 32.45 21.00 1.81
C LEU A 295 32.84 19.61 2.33
N HIS A 296 31.90 18.87 2.92
CA HIS A 296 32.16 17.51 3.40
C HIS A 296 32.43 16.50 2.28
N VAL A 297 31.80 16.68 1.12
CA VAL A 297 32.09 15.89 -0.09
C VAL A 297 33.52 16.11 -0.56
N GLU A 298 33.95 17.37 -0.67
CA GLU A 298 35.33 17.70 -1.01
C GLU A 298 36.33 17.20 0.03
N MET A 299 36.01 17.34 1.31
CA MET A 299 36.86 16.85 2.40
C MET A 299 37.02 15.34 2.36
N ALA A 300 35.96 14.59 2.09
CA ALA A 300 36.02 13.13 1.94
C ALA A 300 36.94 12.73 0.78
N LEU A 301 36.82 13.38 -0.38
CA LEU A 301 37.70 13.15 -1.56
C LEU A 301 39.16 13.45 -1.26
N ARG A 302 39.44 14.61 -0.66
CA ARG A 302 40.79 15.00 -0.24
C ARG A 302 41.38 14.00 0.75
N ARG A 303 40.60 13.53 1.72
CA ARG A 303 41.02 12.53 2.71
C ARG A 303 41.28 11.16 2.08
N ALA A 304 40.47 10.75 1.10
CA ALA A 304 40.70 9.54 0.31
C ALA A 304 41.87 9.66 -0.67
N ARG A 305 42.43 10.87 -0.85
CA ARG A 305 43.43 11.21 -1.87
C ARG A 305 42.96 10.80 -3.27
N LYS A 306 41.68 11.07 -3.54
CA LYS A 306 41.05 10.79 -4.83
C LYS A 306 40.50 12.04 -5.46
N ASP A 307 40.64 12.09 -6.76
CA ASP A 307 39.95 13.06 -7.60
C ASP A 307 38.49 12.61 -7.83
N ARG A 308 37.60 13.57 -8.10
CA ARG A 308 36.19 13.32 -8.40
C ARG A 308 35.99 12.35 -9.58
N PHE A 309 36.90 12.35 -10.56
CA PHE A 309 36.82 11.45 -11.71
C PHE A 309 37.02 9.97 -11.35
N ALA A 310 37.69 9.69 -10.23
CA ALA A 310 37.98 8.34 -9.76
C ALA A 310 36.78 7.66 -9.09
N ILE A 311 35.72 8.40 -8.75
CA ILE A 311 34.50 7.85 -8.17
C ILE A 311 33.65 7.24 -9.27
N HIS A 312 33.32 5.96 -9.14
CA HIS A 312 32.55 5.19 -10.12
C HIS A 312 31.05 5.32 -9.88
N GLU A 313 30.63 5.32 -8.62
CA GLU A 313 29.22 5.39 -8.23
C GLU A 313 29.01 6.38 -7.08
N ILE A 314 27.92 7.13 -7.14
CA ILE A 314 27.52 8.12 -6.13
C ILE A 314 26.16 7.71 -5.58
N MET A 315 26.11 7.36 -4.30
CA MET A 315 24.92 6.91 -3.60
C MET A 315 24.39 8.01 -2.69
N LEU A 316 23.09 8.30 -2.81
CA LEU A 316 22.36 9.18 -1.91
C LEU A 316 21.50 8.37 -0.97
N VAL A 317 21.60 8.65 0.32
CA VAL A 317 20.90 7.92 1.39
C VAL A 317 20.29 8.94 2.36
N GLY A 318 19.17 8.59 2.97
CA GLY A 318 18.48 9.44 3.94
C GLY A 318 17.52 10.45 3.31
N GLU A 319 16.49 10.82 4.07
CA GLU A 319 15.33 11.56 3.57
C GLU A 319 15.67 12.95 3.04
N SER A 320 16.64 13.63 3.65
CA SER A 320 17.04 14.99 3.27
C SER A 320 17.83 15.00 1.95
N SER A 321 18.29 13.85 1.47
CA SER A 321 18.86 13.71 0.12
C SER A 321 17.83 13.93 -1.00
N ARG A 322 16.52 13.93 -0.68
CA ARG A 322 15.42 14.24 -1.61
C ARG A 322 15.33 15.74 -1.94
N ILE A 323 16.03 16.62 -1.22
CA ILE A 323 16.06 18.05 -1.53
C ILE A 323 16.69 18.23 -2.92
N PRO A 324 15.96 18.78 -3.92
CA PRO A 324 16.43 18.84 -5.31
C PRO A 324 17.78 19.55 -5.45
N LYS A 325 17.98 20.62 -4.68
CA LYS A 325 19.22 21.40 -4.69
C LYS A 325 20.46 20.57 -4.34
N VAL A 326 20.35 19.67 -3.36
CA VAL A 326 21.44 18.76 -2.98
C VAL A 326 21.81 17.84 -4.13
N GLN A 327 20.81 17.25 -4.80
CA GLN A 327 21.03 16.34 -5.94
C GLN A 327 21.67 17.07 -7.12
N VAL A 328 21.21 18.29 -7.40
CA VAL A 328 21.78 19.14 -8.46
C VAL A 328 23.23 19.48 -8.14
N MET A 329 23.53 19.98 -6.94
CA MET A 329 24.89 20.36 -6.55
C MET A 329 25.86 19.17 -6.61
N LEU A 330 25.45 17.99 -6.14
CA LEU A 330 26.25 16.77 -6.24
C LEU A 330 26.46 16.35 -7.69
N SER A 331 25.41 16.30 -8.50
CA SER A 331 25.53 15.93 -9.92
C SER A 331 26.44 16.90 -10.67
N GLU A 332 26.27 18.21 -10.47
CA GLU A 332 27.13 19.25 -11.07
C GLU A 332 28.58 19.13 -10.63
N PHE A 333 28.83 18.89 -9.33
CA PHE A 333 30.17 18.70 -8.80
C PHE A 333 30.88 17.50 -9.45
N PHE A 334 30.14 16.43 -9.75
CA PHE A 334 30.63 15.24 -10.45
C PHE A 334 30.39 15.27 -11.97
N ASP A 335 30.47 16.46 -12.59
CA ASP A 335 30.41 16.66 -14.04
C ASP A 335 29.11 16.13 -14.70
N ARG A 336 27.97 16.37 -14.03
CA ARG A 336 26.61 15.96 -14.42
C ARG A 336 26.41 14.44 -14.50
N ARG A 337 27.20 13.67 -13.74
CA ARG A 337 27.01 12.22 -13.60
C ARG A 337 25.67 11.90 -12.93
N SER A 338 25.09 10.77 -13.32
CA SER A 338 23.89 10.22 -12.71
C SER A 338 24.18 9.75 -11.29
N LEU A 339 23.27 10.07 -10.38
CA LEU A 339 23.26 9.55 -9.01
C LEU A 339 22.59 8.16 -9.01
N CYS A 340 23.04 7.27 -8.13
CA CYS A 340 22.49 5.92 -8.04
C CYS A 340 21.00 5.95 -7.64
N SER A 341 20.15 5.29 -8.44
CA SER A 341 18.71 5.19 -8.23
C SER A 341 18.23 3.75 -7.97
N SER A 342 19.15 2.79 -7.82
CA SER A 342 18.80 1.36 -7.72
C SER A 342 18.31 0.93 -6.34
N ILE A 343 18.30 1.82 -5.35
CA ILE A 343 17.91 1.53 -3.97
C ILE A 343 16.99 2.63 -3.47
N ASN A 344 16.03 2.24 -2.63
CA ASN A 344 15.25 3.18 -1.86
C ASN A 344 16.14 3.86 -0.78
N SER A 345 16.32 5.18 -0.89
CA SER A 345 17.18 5.99 -0.01
C SER A 345 16.82 5.87 1.47
N ASP A 346 15.54 5.58 1.77
CA ASP A 346 15.00 5.58 3.13
C ASP A 346 15.07 4.18 3.76
N GLU A 347 15.34 3.14 2.96
CA GLU A 347 15.36 1.74 3.41
C GLU A 347 16.75 1.11 3.33
N ALA A 348 17.68 1.70 2.55
CA ALA A 348 19.01 1.16 2.30
C ALA A 348 19.78 0.82 3.59
N VAL A 349 19.66 1.67 4.62
CA VAL A 349 20.35 1.50 5.90
C VAL A 349 19.79 0.30 6.67
N VAL A 350 18.47 0.21 6.85
CA VAL A 350 17.86 -0.92 7.57
C VAL A 350 18.11 -2.23 6.85
N VAL A 351 18.03 -2.25 5.52
CA VAL A 351 18.34 -3.43 4.71
C VAL A 351 19.78 -3.87 4.93
N GLY A 352 20.75 -2.95 4.81
CA GLY A 352 22.15 -3.22 5.08
C GLY A 352 22.44 -3.73 6.49
N ALA A 353 21.80 -3.13 7.50
CA ALA A 353 21.90 -3.56 8.88
C ALA A 353 21.34 -4.98 9.09
N SER A 354 20.23 -5.33 8.42
CA SER A 354 19.64 -6.67 8.50
C SER A 354 20.52 -7.73 7.84
N ILE A 355 21.18 -7.41 6.73
CA ILE A 355 22.16 -8.31 6.11
C ILE A 355 23.38 -8.49 7.03
N ALA A 356 23.91 -7.41 7.59
CA ALA A 356 25.00 -7.49 8.55
C ALA A 356 24.63 -8.34 9.78
N ALA A 357 23.38 -8.21 10.27
CA ALA A 357 22.86 -9.06 11.35
C ALA A 357 22.81 -10.53 10.95
N ALA A 358 22.35 -10.86 9.74
CA ALA A 358 22.32 -12.23 9.23
C ALA A 358 23.72 -12.84 9.14
N ILE A 359 24.69 -12.11 8.57
CA ILE A 359 26.09 -12.55 8.46
C ILE A 359 26.66 -12.87 9.85
N LEU A 360 26.48 -11.97 10.82
CA LEU A 360 27.00 -12.14 12.18
C LEU A 360 26.25 -13.23 12.98
N SER A 361 25.01 -13.53 12.62
CA SER A 361 24.23 -14.63 13.19
C SER A 361 24.53 -16.00 12.58
N GLY A 362 25.35 -16.06 11.52
CA GLY A 362 25.79 -17.30 10.88
C GLY A 362 24.87 -17.83 9.77
N GLU A 363 24.04 -16.96 9.18
CA GLU A 363 23.23 -17.30 7.99
C GLU A 363 24.15 -17.66 6.80
N LYS A 364 23.88 -18.81 6.16
CA LYS A 364 24.73 -19.36 5.08
C LYS A 364 24.10 -19.21 3.69
N SER A 365 23.28 -18.18 3.49
CA SER A 365 22.70 -17.88 2.17
C SER A 365 23.84 -17.49 1.20
N PRO A 366 23.88 -18.04 -0.03
CA PRO A 366 25.00 -17.88 -0.95
C PRO A 366 25.26 -16.42 -1.35
N GLU A 367 24.24 -15.56 -1.28
CA GLU A 367 24.32 -14.14 -1.63
C GLU A 367 25.12 -13.30 -0.63
N ILE A 368 25.28 -13.76 0.61
CA ILE A 368 25.88 -12.98 1.71
C ILE A 368 27.11 -13.66 2.34
N GLN A 369 27.45 -14.87 1.92
CA GLN A 369 28.49 -15.69 2.54
C GLN A 369 29.90 -15.08 2.40
N ASP A 370 30.16 -14.38 1.31
CA ASP A 370 31.48 -13.80 0.98
C ASP A 370 31.58 -12.30 1.29
N ILE A 371 30.65 -11.76 2.08
CA ILE A 371 30.62 -10.33 2.41
C ILE A 371 31.50 -10.03 3.63
N LEU A 372 32.41 -9.07 3.45
CA LEU A 372 33.27 -8.52 4.50
C LEU A 372 33.23 -7.00 4.45
N TRP A 373 33.13 -6.33 5.60
CA TRP A 373 33.25 -4.87 5.65
C TRP A 373 34.23 -4.39 6.72
N LEU A 374 34.98 -3.36 6.34
CA LEU A 374 36.03 -2.72 7.12
C LEU A 374 35.71 -1.23 7.26
N ASP A 375 35.50 -0.80 8.49
CA ASP A 375 35.24 0.60 8.86
C ASP A 375 36.50 1.29 9.38
N LEU A 376 36.40 2.59 9.66
CA LEU A 376 37.51 3.42 10.11
C LEU A 376 37.21 4.12 11.45
N VAL A 377 38.27 4.54 12.13
CA VAL A 377 38.19 5.52 13.23
C VAL A 377 37.89 6.92 12.63
N PRO A 378 36.81 7.61 13.04
CA PRO A 378 36.36 8.84 12.39
C PRO A 378 37.22 10.07 12.72
N ARG A 379 37.86 10.10 13.90
CA ARG A 379 38.71 11.20 14.38
C ARG A 379 39.95 10.67 15.09
N SER A 380 41.00 11.46 15.11
CA SER A 380 42.24 11.08 15.77
C SER A 380 42.06 11.06 17.29
N ILE A 381 42.65 10.07 17.94
CA ILE A 381 42.64 9.90 19.39
C ILE A 381 44.03 10.27 19.89
N GLY A 382 44.11 11.29 20.73
CA GLY A 382 45.34 11.81 21.31
C GLY A 382 45.38 11.70 22.83
N LEU A 383 46.60 11.73 23.38
CA LEU A 383 46.89 11.66 24.81
C LEU A 383 47.55 12.98 25.26
N VAL A 384 47.18 13.46 26.45
CA VAL A 384 47.77 14.64 27.11
C VAL A 384 47.91 14.34 28.60
N SER A 385 49.04 14.72 29.24
CA SER A 385 49.16 14.64 30.70
C SER A 385 48.42 15.80 31.39
N GLU A 386 47.72 15.53 32.49
CA GLU A 386 46.96 16.56 33.23
C GLU A 386 47.84 17.71 33.76
N SER A 387 49.15 17.48 33.94
CA SER A 387 50.13 18.50 34.39
C SER A 387 50.38 19.65 33.41
N GLY A 388 49.82 19.61 32.20
CA GLY A 388 49.69 20.79 31.33
C GLY A 388 50.99 21.32 30.72
N THR A 389 52.03 20.49 30.61
CA THR A 389 53.30 20.89 29.99
C THR A 389 53.30 20.80 28.45
N GLU A 390 52.31 20.13 27.86
CA GLU A 390 52.16 19.96 26.41
C GLU A 390 50.95 20.75 25.88
N ASP A 391 51.20 21.70 24.96
CA ASP A 391 50.14 22.51 24.31
C ASP A 391 49.33 21.74 23.25
N SER A 392 49.76 20.52 22.88
CA SER A 392 49.14 19.73 21.82
C SER A 392 48.99 18.24 22.16
N PRO A 393 47.87 17.60 21.80
CA PRO A 393 47.64 16.18 22.07
C PRO A 393 48.55 15.28 21.23
N ARG A 394 49.21 14.32 21.90
CA ARG A 394 50.01 13.31 21.22
C ARG A 394 49.10 12.26 20.57
N ILE A 395 49.03 12.27 19.25
CA ILE A 395 48.17 11.35 18.49
C ILE A 395 48.64 9.90 18.69
N LEU A 396 47.74 9.06 19.22
CA LEU A 396 47.92 7.62 19.40
C LEU A 396 47.35 6.85 18.21
N ILE A 397 46.11 7.17 17.84
CA ILE A 397 45.39 6.54 16.74
C ILE A 397 45.00 7.66 15.79
N SER A 398 45.47 7.58 14.55
CA SER A 398 45.11 8.58 13.54
C SER A 398 43.70 8.32 13.02
N ARG A 399 42.97 9.37 12.65
CA ARG A 399 41.74 9.24 11.87
C ARG A 399 41.96 8.37 10.63
N ASN A 400 40.89 7.78 10.11
CA ASN A 400 40.92 6.87 8.97
C ASN A 400 41.75 5.59 9.17
N SER A 401 42.17 5.27 10.40
CA SER A 401 42.76 3.96 10.69
C SER A 401 41.67 2.89 10.69
N THR A 402 41.90 1.76 10.02
CA THR A 402 40.93 0.68 9.89
C THR A 402 40.67 0.00 11.23
N VAL A 403 39.40 -0.23 11.59
CA VAL A 403 39.02 -0.96 12.81
C VAL A 403 38.70 -2.43 12.50
N PRO A 404 39.04 -3.38 13.40
CA PRO A 404 39.66 -3.16 14.71
C PRO A 404 41.19 -2.97 14.62
N LEU A 405 41.76 -2.23 15.58
CA LEU A 405 43.22 -1.97 15.63
C LEU A 405 43.77 -1.93 17.05
N LYS A 406 45.09 -2.07 17.17
CA LYS A 406 45.82 -2.02 18.44
C LYS A 406 47.09 -1.18 18.30
N VAL A 407 47.32 -0.25 19.23
CA VAL A 407 48.49 0.62 19.30
C VAL A 407 49.14 0.51 20.68
N LYS A 408 50.45 0.31 20.69
CA LYS A 408 51.25 0.27 21.92
C LYS A 408 51.82 1.66 22.21
N HIS A 409 51.82 2.05 23.47
CA HIS A 409 52.36 3.32 23.93
C HIS A 409 52.97 3.19 25.32
N ARG A 410 54.08 3.89 25.59
CA ARG A 410 54.74 3.89 26.90
C ARG A 410 54.59 5.25 27.56
N VAL A 411 54.15 5.25 28.83
CA VAL A 411 53.95 6.45 29.64
C VAL A 411 54.95 6.45 30.79
N LYS A 412 55.75 7.52 30.91
CA LYS A 412 56.73 7.70 31.99
C LYS A 412 56.11 8.25 33.27
N ASN A 413 55.27 9.27 33.17
CA ASN A 413 54.58 9.89 34.31
C ASN A 413 53.27 9.18 34.62
N PHE A 414 53.28 7.84 34.71
CA PHE A 414 52.07 7.02 34.86
C PHE A 414 51.33 7.20 36.19
N HIS A 415 51.92 7.92 37.15
CA HIS A 415 51.28 8.32 38.40
C HIS A 415 50.31 9.50 38.19
N GLU A 416 50.51 10.30 37.14
CA GLU A 416 49.61 11.39 36.76
C GLU A 416 48.44 10.87 35.94
N MET A 417 47.29 11.51 36.08
CA MET A 417 46.12 11.23 35.26
C MET A 417 46.40 11.61 33.81
N GLN A 418 46.08 10.70 32.90
CA GLN A 418 46.24 10.93 31.47
C GLN A 418 44.87 11.26 30.86
N LEU A 419 44.79 12.31 30.05
CA LEU A 419 43.57 12.76 29.39
C LEU A 419 43.57 12.32 27.93
N LEU A 420 42.52 11.64 27.50
CA LEU A 420 42.33 11.24 26.11
C LEU A 420 41.39 12.21 25.42
N TYR A 421 41.78 12.67 24.24
CA TYR A 421 41.01 13.59 23.41
C TYR A 421 40.73 12.99 22.03
N GLU A 422 39.55 13.28 21.50
CA GLU A 422 39.13 12.97 20.14
C GLU A 422 39.00 14.26 19.34
N GLY A 423 39.77 14.37 18.26
CA GLY A 423 39.70 15.53 17.37
C GLY A 423 40.94 15.75 16.54
N GLU A 424 40.94 16.85 15.80
CA GLU A 424 41.96 17.18 14.79
C GLU A 424 42.65 18.52 15.08
N SER A 425 42.26 19.22 16.15
CA SER A 425 42.89 20.49 16.53
C SER A 425 44.20 20.23 17.24
N ALA A 426 45.22 21.03 16.94
CA ALA A 426 46.45 21.06 17.74
C ALA A 426 46.20 21.64 19.14
N ILE A 427 45.14 22.43 19.31
CA ILE A 427 44.76 23.05 20.59
C ILE A 427 43.89 22.06 21.37
N VAL A 428 44.34 21.65 22.55
CA VAL A 428 43.66 20.64 23.38
C VAL A 428 42.20 21.01 23.67
N SER A 429 41.91 22.28 23.99
CA SER A 429 40.56 22.76 24.35
C SER A 429 39.54 22.69 23.22
N ASP A 430 39.99 22.62 21.96
CA ASP A 430 39.11 22.54 20.79
C ASP A 430 38.73 21.10 20.45
N ASN A 431 39.34 20.12 21.12
CA ASN A 431 39.05 18.70 20.94
C ASN A 431 38.05 18.20 22.00
N VAL A 432 37.41 17.07 21.72
CA VAL A 432 36.43 16.47 22.64
C VAL A 432 37.17 15.59 23.63
N LEU A 433 37.01 15.85 24.94
CA LEU A 433 37.52 14.95 25.98
C LEU A 433 36.79 13.60 25.90
N LEU A 434 37.54 12.52 25.65
CA LEU A 434 37.02 11.16 25.62
C LEU A 434 36.94 10.55 27.02
N GLY A 435 37.95 10.79 27.83
CA GLY A 435 38.04 10.19 29.16
C GLY A 435 39.37 10.42 29.85
N LYS A 436 39.38 10.02 31.11
CA LYS A 436 40.48 10.13 32.06
C LYS A 436 41.02 8.73 32.31
N LEU A 437 42.25 8.50 31.87
CA LEU A 437 42.95 7.26 32.06
C LEU A 437 43.78 7.35 33.35
N LYS A 438 43.44 6.47 34.30
CA LYS A 438 44.17 6.29 35.55
C LYS A 438 44.82 4.90 35.55
N ILE A 439 46.08 4.84 35.94
CA ILE A 439 46.79 3.58 36.17
C ILE A 439 46.82 3.36 37.68
N GLU A 440 46.41 2.18 38.12
CA GLU A 440 46.26 1.81 39.53
C GLU A 440 46.99 0.49 39.80
N GLY A 441 47.64 0.36 40.96
CA GLY A 441 48.34 -0.86 41.35
C GLY A 441 49.58 -0.59 42.19
N THR A 442 50.40 -1.63 42.36
CA THR A 442 51.68 -1.53 43.09
C THR A 442 52.79 -1.23 42.10
N PHE A 443 53.33 0.00 42.13
CA PHE A 443 54.19 0.51 41.06
C PHE A 443 55.67 0.08 41.12
N GLY A 444 56.17 -0.43 42.25
CA GLY A 444 57.58 -0.84 42.39
C GLY A 444 58.59 0.23 41.95
N ASP A 445 59.75 -0.21 41.44
CA ASP A 445 60.80 0.64 40.83
C ASP A 445 60.65 0.70 39.30
N ILE A 446 59.45 0.94 38.79
CA ILE A 446 59.17 0.97 37.34
C ILE A 446 59.31 2.42 36.82
N GLU A 447 60.13 2.64 35.79
CA GLU A 447 60.32 3.97 35.18
C GLU A 447 59.26 4.33 34.11
N ASP A 448 58.67 3.34 33.45
CA ASP A 448 57.61 3.53 32.47
C ASP A 448 56.61 2.36 32.43
N VAL A 449 55.35 2.66 32.10
CA VAL A 449 54.29 1.66 31.96
C VAL A 449 53.89 1.53 30.49
N GLY A 450 53.92 0.30 29.98
CA GLY A 450 53.39 -0.04 28.66
C GLY A 450 51.87 -0.12 28.67
N LEU A 451 51.23 0.60 27.75
CA LEU A 451 49.79 0.60 27.52
C LEU A 451 49.49 0.09 26.12
N LEU A 452 48.44 -0.73 26.01
CA LEU A 452 47.85 -1.16 24.75
C LEU A 452 46.49 -0.49 24.59
N PHE A 453 46.41 0.43 23.65
CA PHE A 453 45.17 1.03 23.20
C PHE A 453 44.58 0.19 22.07
N SER A 454 43.32 -0.21 22.16
CA SER A 454 42.65 -0.98 21.12
C SER A 454 41.28 -0.43 20.81
N THR A 455 40.97 -0.29 19.52
CA THR A 455 39.62 0.03 19.05
C THR A 455 38.98 -1.23 18.50
N ASP A 456 37.80 -1.60 19.01
CA ASP A 456 37.08 -2.80 18.58
C ASP A 456 36.27 -2.57 17.29
N THR A 457 35.54 -3.60 16.85
CA THR A 457 34.70 -3.56 15.64
C THR A 457 33.49 -2.62 15.72
N ASN A 458 33.16 -2.13 16.92
CA ASN A 458 32.11 -1.12 17.13
C ASN A 458 32.67 0.31 17.11
N GLY A 459 34.00 0.46 17.08
CA GLY A 459 34.67 1.75 17.18
C GLY A 459 34.91 2.21 18.62
N ILE A 460 34.81 1.31 19.62
CA ILE A 460 35.00 1.66 21.03
C ILE A 460 36.48 1.51 21.42
N LEU A 461 37.03 2.55 22.05
CA LEU A 461 38.38 2.58 22.59
C LEU A 461 38.46 1.86 23.94
N HIS A 462 39.40 0.93 24.04
CA HIS A 462 39.81 0.25 25.25
C HIS A 462 41.29 0.52 25.53
N ALA A 463 41.67 0.60 26.79
CA ALA A 463 43.07 0.75 27.22
C ALA A 463 43.39 -0.30 28.28
N ILE A 464 44.46 -1.06 28.08
CA ILE A 464 44.93 -2.07 29.04
C ILE A 464 46.43 -1.91 29.30
N VAL A 465 46.90 -2.35 30.46
CA VAL A 465 48.34 -2.42 30.76
C VAL A 465 48.94 -3.61 30.03
N GLU A 466 50.10 -3.41 29.41
CA GLU A 466 50.85 -4.44 28.72
C GLU A 466 51.86 -5.11 29.67
N GLY A 467 51.75 -6.43 29.84
CA GLY A 467 52.81 -7.25 30.42
C GLY A 467 52.99 -7.20 31.95
N ASN A 468 52.21 -6.39 32.67
CA ASN A 468 52.22 -6.33 34.14
C ASN A 468 50.83 -6.64 34.71
N ILE A 469 50.72 -7.75 35.45
CA ILE A 469 49.46 -8.22 36.05
C ILE A 469 49.07 -7.45 37.32
N ASP A 470 50.01 -6.75 37.95
CA ASP A 470 49.80 -6.01 39.20
C ASP A 470 49.33 -4.56 38.96
N LEU A 471 49.32 -4.12 37.70
CA LEU A 471 48.88 -2.80 37.28
C LEU A 471 47.59 -2.90 36.44
N LYS A 472 46.65 -2.01 36.71
CA LYS A 472 45.36 -1.90 36.01
C LYS A 472 45.21 -0.51 35.43
N ALA A 473 44.84 -0.46 34.14
CA ALA A 473 44.42 0.78 33.49
C ALA A 473 42.90 0.90 33.59
N THR A 474 42.42 2.02 34.13
CA THR A 474 41.01 2.35 34.22
C THR A 474 40.76 3.62 33.40
N LEU A 475 39.99 3.49 32.32
CA LEU A 475 39.57 4.61 31.48
C LEU A 475 38.18 5.08 31.90
N ASP A 476 38.11 6.15 32.68
CA ASP A 476 36.85 6.79 33.06
C ASP A 476 36.38 7.74 31.95
N LYS A 477 35.28 7.38 31.29
CA LYS A 477 34.67 8.18 30.22
C LYS A 477 33.53 9.09 30.72
N GLY A 478 33.27 9.12 32.04
CA GLY A 478 32.15 9.89 32.63
C GLY A 478 30.77 9.37 32.21
N ARG A 479 30.64 8.06 31.96
CA ARG A 479 29.43 7.40 31.42
C ARG A 479 28.61 6.69 32.50
N LEU A 480 27.53 6.02 32.08
CA LEU A 480 26.71 5.20 32.97
C LEU A 480 27.51 3.99 33.41
N GLU A 481 27.62 3.81 34.72
CA GLU A 481 28.25 2.61 35.27
C GLU A 481 27.30 1.41 35.18
N ARG A 482 27.86 0.20 35.25
CA ARG A 482 27.09 -1.03 35.12
C ARG A 482 25.92 -1.11 36.11
N TYR A 483 26.14 -0.70 37.37
CA TYR A 483 25.09 -0.69 38.38
C TYR A 483 23.97 0.32 38.06
N GLU A 484 24.28 1.44 37.40
CA GLU A 484 23.29 2.43 36.98
C GLU A 484 22.43 1.87 35.84
N ILE A 485 23.07 1.22 34.86
CA ILE A 485 22.39 0.53 33.76
C ILE A 485 21.45 -0.54 34.32
N ASP A 486 21.93 -1.41 35.22
CA ASP A 486 21.12 -2.47 35.81
C ASP A 486 19.94 -1.90 36.63
N ARG A 487 20.14 -0.77 37.34
CA ARG A 487 19.06 -0.04 38.03
C ARG A 487 18.03 0.54 37.05
N ILE A 488 18.48 1.11 35.93
CA ILE A 488 17.61 1.64 34.87
C ILE A 488 16.80 0.51 34.23
N VAL A 489 17.45 -0.60 33.88
CA VAL A 489 16.80 -1.81 33.35
C VAL A 489 15.71 -2.30 34.29
N TYR A 490 16.00 -2.39 35.60
CA TYR A 490 15.02 -2.79 36.60
C TYR A 490 13.81 -1.83 36.64
N LYS A 491 14.05 -0.52 36.71
CA LYS A 491 12.99 0.50 36.69
C LYS A 491 12.17 0.42 35.40
N HIS A 492 12.83 0.27 34.26
CA HIS A 492 12.19 0.18 32.95
C HIS A 492 11.27 -1.05 32.86
N LYS A 493 11.74 -2.23 33.28
CA LYS A 493 10.92 -3.46 33.33
C LYS A 493 9.73 -3.31 34.26
N LYS A 494 9.90 -2.68 35.43
CA LYS A 494 8.80 -2.40 36.35
C LYS A 494 7.71 -1.55 35.69
N ILE A 495 8.09 -0.50 34.96
CA ILE A 495 7.14 0.36 34.23
C ILE A 495 6.39 -0.43 33.14
N LEU A 496 7.09 -1.32 32.41
CA LEU A 496 6.44 -2.16 31.40
C LEU A 496 5.42 -3.13 32.01
N LEU A 497 5.77 -3.83 33.09
CA LEU A 497 4.86 -4.75 33.79
C LEU A 497 3.63 -4.03 34.37
N GLU A 498 3.80 -2.81 34.90
CA GLU A 498 2.67 -1.99 35.36
C GLU A 498 1.75 -1.58 34.20
N ALA A 499 2.32 -1.27 33.02
CA ALA A 499 1.54 -0.90 31.83
C ALA A 499 0.80 -2.12 31.25
N GLU A 500 1.46 -3.27 31.15
CA GLU A 500 0.84 -4.53 30.71
C GLU A 500 -0.34 -4.90 31.61
N LYS A 501 -0.15 -4.83 32.93
CA LYS A 501 -1.24 -5.08 33.89
C LYS A 501 -2.41 -4.10 33.71
N TYR A 502 -2.12 -2.82 33.47
CA TYR A 502 -3.17 -1.83 33.22
C TYR A 502 -3.91 -2.07 31.90
N GLU A 503 -3.21 -2.49 30.84
CA GLU A 503 -3.84 -2.89 29.58
C GLU A 503 -4.68 -4.17 29.73
N GLU A 504 -4.23 -5.14 30.54
CA GLU A 504 -5.00 -6.32 30.90
C GLU A 504 -6.26 -5.94 31.70
N ASP A 505 -6.13 -5.09 32.72
CA ASP A 505 -7.26 -4.59 33.51
C ASP A 505 -8.27 -3.83 32.62
N ILE A 506 -7.79 -3.02 31.65
CA ILE A 506 -8.65 -2.36 30.66
C ILE A 506 -9.31 -3.40 29.76
N LYS A 507 -8.57 -4.36 29.20
CA LYS A 507 -9.15 -5.39 28.33
C LYS A 507 -10.16 -6.25 29.09
N GLU A 508 -9.93 -6.55 30.36
CA GLU A 508 -10.89 -7.25 31.21
C GLU A 508 -12.13 -6.39 31.50
N GLN A 509 -11.96 -5.08 31.72
CA GLN A 509 -13.08 -4.15 31.87
C GLN A 509 -13.85 -3.96 30.58
N GLU A 510 -13.19 -3.77 29.44
CA GLU A 510 -13.77 -3.68 28.10
C GLU A 510 -14.48 -4.98 27.75
N MET A 511 -13.88 -6.14 28.03
CA MET A 511 -14.49 -7.46 27.81
C MET A 511 -15.62 -7.75 28.81
N ALA A 512 -15.60 -7.18 30.02
CA ALA A 512 -16.70 -7.26 30.99
C ALA A 512 -17.86 -6.32 30.61
N VAL A 513 -17.55 -5.11 30.12
CA VAL A 513 -18.51 -4.16 29.54
C VAL A 513 -19.08 -4.73 28.26
N GLU A 514 -18.27 -5.36 27.42
CA GLU A 514 -18.68 -6.06 26.19
C GLU A 514 -19.51 -7.29 26.55
N LYS A 515 -19.18 -8.06 27.60
CA LYS A 515 -20.05 -9.14 28.11
C LYS A 515 -21.36 -8.63 28.68
N LEU A 516 -21.36 -7.51 29.40
CA LEU A 516 -22.58 -6.88 29.93
C LEU A 516 -23.41 -6.24 28.81
N ALA A 517 -22.76 -5.66 27.81
CA ALA A 517 -23.38 -5.15 26.60
C ALA A 517 -23.94 -6.31 25.78
N ILE A 518 -23.20 -7.41 25.58
CA ILE A 518 -23.66 -8.64 24.94
C ILE A 518 -24.82 -9.25 25.74
N GLN A 519 -24.79 -9.24 27.08
CA GLN A 519 -25.92 -9.74 27.89
C GLN A 519 -27.15 -8.84 27.79
N ALA A 520 -26.97 -7.52 27.76
CA ALA A 520 -28.05 -6.55 27.55
C ALA A 520 -28.56 -6.54 26.09
N THR A 521 -27.69 -6.90 25.13
CA THR A 521 -28.01 -7.05 23.71
C THR A 521 -28.68 -8.39 23.46
N LEU A 522 -28.30 -9.47 24.15
CA LEU A 522 -28.96 -10.78 24.13
C LEU A 522 -30.40 -10.71 24.66
N ASP A 523 -30.68 -9.83 25.63
CA ASP A 523 -32.04 -9.56 26.13
C ASP A 523 -32.86 -8.64 25.17
N LEU A 524 -32.22 -8.00 24.18
CA LEU A 524 -32.85 -7.16 23.15
C LEU A 524 -32.89 -7.81 21.74
N ASP A 525 -32.02 -8.78 21.46
CA ASP A 525 -31.81 -9.45 20.16
C ASP A 525 -32.71 -10.67 19.93
N GLU A 526 -33.52 -11.10 20.91
CA GLU A 526 -34.58 -12.10 20.67
C GLU A 526 -35.72 -11.61 19.75
N LYS A 527 -35.58 -10.41 19.14
CA LYS A 527 -36.58 -9.82 18.23
C LYS A 527 -36.09 -9.31 16.86
N ALA A 528 -34.81 -9.47 16.48
CA ALA A 528 -34.33 -9.03 15.15
C ALA A 528 -33.54 -10.12 14.41
N GLY A 529 -33.88 -10.39 13.14
CA GLY A 529 -33.24 -11.42 12.32
C GLY A 529 -31.76 -11.13 12.00
N SER A 530 -30.97 -12.17 11.72
CA SER A 530 -29.52 -12.06 11.48
C SER A 530 -29.18 -11.16 10.27
N TRP A 531 -28.29 -10.18 10.49
CA TRP A 531 -27.69 -9.28 9.48
C TRP A 531 -26.84 -10.00 8.41
N ASP A 532 -26.60 -11.30 8.57
CA ASP A 532 -25.86 -12.13 7.61
C ASP A 532 -26.50 -12.06 6.22
N ARG A 533 -27.83 -12.14 6.17
CA ARG A 533 -28.63 -12.11 4.93
C ARG A 533 -28.54 -10.79 4.19
N PHE A 534 -28.59 -9.67 4.93
CA PHE A 534 -28.39 -8.35 4.35
C PHE A 534 -27.03 -8.26 3.64
N SER A 535 -26.00 -8.73 4.34
CA SER A 535 -24.62 -8.63 3.89
C SER A 535 -24.26 -9.54 2.71
N GLU A 536 -25.06 -10.57 2.42
CA GLU A 536 -24.96 -11.36 1.19
C GLU A 536 -25.21 -10.48 -0.05
N TRP A 537 -26.17 -9.55 0.03
CA TRP A 537 -26.65 -8.76 -1.10
C TRP A 537 -26.10 -7.33 -1.14
N ILE A 538 -26.08 -6.64 0.00
CA ILE A 538 -25.69 -5.22 0.14
C ILE A 538 -24.70 -5.10 1.29
N HIS A 539 -23.61 -4.37 1.08
CA HIS A 539 -22.63 -4.09 2.13
C HIS A 539 -23.12 -3.02 3.10
N CYS A 540 -23.55 -1.87 2.57
CA CYS A 540 -24.19 -0.80 3.33
C CYS A 540 -24.93 0.19 2.42
N ILE A 541 -25.70 1.08 3.03
CA ILE A 541 -26.37 2.22 2.41
C ILE A 541 -25.73 3.48 2.98
N CYS A 542 -25.20 4.34 2.10
CA CYS A 542 -24.58 5.61 2.47
C CYS A 542 -25.46 6.78 2.04
N ILE A 543 -25.66 7.74 2.93
CA ILE A 543 -26.35 9.00 2.65
C ILE A 543 -25.31 10.11 2.63
N VAL A 544 -25.24 10.83 1.52
CA VAL A 544 -24.26 11.90 1.30
C VAL A 544 -25.01 13.21 1.05
N THR A 545 -24.65 14.25 1.79
CA THR A 545 -25.19 15.61 1.64
C THR A 545 -24.14 16.58 1.16
N PHE A 546 -24.60 17.78 0.83
CA PHE A 546 -23.71 18.90 0.53
C PHE A 546 -23.76 19.89 1.69
N ASP A 547 -22.70 19.92 2.47
CA ASP A 547 -22.44 20.91 3.51
C ASP A 547 -21.80 22.17 2.90
N LEU A 548 -22.10 23.35 3.46
CA LEU A 548 -21.61 24.62 2.92
C LEU A 548 -20.12 24.87 3.22
N GLU A 549 -19.60 24.31 4.30
CA GLU A 549 -18.21 24.47 4.74
C GLU A 549 -17.35 23.30 4.27
N LEU A 550 -17.88 22.08 4.39
CA LEU A 550 -17.14 20.84 4.08
C LEU A 550 -17.30 20.34 2.64
N GLY A 551 -18.31 20.83 1.91
CA GLY A 551 -18.66 20.30 0.58
C GLY A 551 -19.43 18.99 0.67
N GLN A 552 -19.14 18.01 -0.20
CA GLN A 552 -19.78 16.69 -0.13
C GLN A 552 -19.36 15.96 1.15
N ALA A 553 -20.33 15.62 2.01
CA ALA A 553 -20.07 15.01 3.31
C ALA A 553 -20.97 13.80 3.56
N MET A 554 -20.42 12.81 4.25
CA MET A 554 -21.17 11.63 4.68
C MET A 554 -22.09 12.02 5.84
N GLU A 555 -23.40 11.84 5.68
CA GLU A 555 -24.38 12.10 6.73
C GLU A 555 -24.69 10.84 7.54
N LEU A 556 -24.86 9.70 6.86
CA LEU A 556 -25.27 8.45 7.50
C LEU A 556 -24.72 7.23 6.75
N ILE A 557 -24.28 6.24 7.52
CA ILE A 557 -24.00 4.88 7.03
C ILE A 557 -24.97 3.94 7.75
N TYR A 558 -25.64 3.09 6.99
CA TYR A 558 -26.60 2.12 7.52
C TYR A 558 -26.33 0.72 6.93
N PRO A 559 -26.32 -0.37 7.71
CA PRO A 559 -26.48 -0.43 9.17
C PRO A 559 -25.36 0.27 9.94
N LYS A 560 -25.66 0.80 11.14
CA LYS A 560 -24.74 1.66 11.92
C LYS A 560 -23.46 0.97 12.40
N HIS A 561 -23.44 -0.37 12.41
CA HIS A 561 -22.25 -1.16 12.81
C HIS A 561 -21.22 -1.31 11.67
N VAL A 562 -21.58 -1.00 10.42
CA VAL A 562 -20.66 -1.14 9.29
C VAL A 562 -19.63 -0.02 9.32
N THR A 563 -18.35 -0.38 9.28
CA THR A 563 -17.22 0.55 9.27
C THR A 563 -16.64 0.67 7.87
N LEU A 564 -16.46 1.91 7.41
CA LEU A 564 -15.74 2.24 6.18
C LEU A 564 -14.49 3.04 6.56
N THR A 565 -13.40 2.84 5.83
CA THR A 565 -12.18 3.65 6.03
C THR A 565 -12.41 5.10 5.60
N GLU A 566 -11.62 6.03 6.14
CA GLU A 566 -11.76 7.46 5.77
C GLU A 566 -11.54 7.71 4.27
N GLN A 567 -10.65 6.94 3.64
CA GLN A 567 -10.43 7.01 2.19
C GLN A 567 -11.66 6.55 1.40
N GLU A 568 -12.31 5.45 1.82
CA GLU A 568 -13.55 4.96 1.20
C GLU A 568 -14.69 5.95 1.36
N LYS A 569 -14.88 6.51 2.57
CA LYS A 569 -15.89 7.56 2.82
C LYS A 569 -15.67 8.76 1.92
N THR A 570 -14.42 9.24 1.81
CA THR A 570 -14.03 10.38 0.97
C THR A 570 -14.34 10.09 -0.51
N ASN A 571 -13.93 8.93 -1.02
CA ASN A 571 -14.20 8.53 -2.40
C ASN A 571 -15.70 8.43 -2.69
N ILE A 572 -16.48 7.84 -1.78
CA ILE A 572 -17.95 7.77 -1.91
C ILE A 572 -18.55 9.18 -1.95
N CYS A 573 -18.11 10.10 -1.08
CA CYS A 573 -18.64 11.47 -1.05
C CYS A 573 -18.41 12.22 -2.37
N TYR A 574 -17.19 12.14 -2.93
CA TYR A 574 -16.86 12.82 -4.18
C TYR A 574 -17.52 12.18 -5.41
N LEU A 575 -17.72 10.86 -5.40
CA LEU A 575 -18.34 10.14 -6.50
C LEU A 575 -19.88 10.15 -6.42
N ALA A 576 -20.47 10.47 -5.27
CA ALA A 576 -21.93 10.51 -5.09
C ALA A 576 -22.59 11.72 -5.75
N PHE A 577 -21.84 12.71 -6.24
CA PHE A 577 -22.37 13.94 -6.83
C PHE A 577 -21.91 14.10 -8.29
N PRO A 578 -22.82 14.50 -9.21
CA PRO A 578 -22.42 15.01 -10.51
C PRO A 578 -21.51 16.25 -10.34
N ASP A 579 -20.50 16.39 -11.20
CA ASP A 579 -19.64 17.56 -11.19
C ASP A 579 -20.40 18.82 -11.65
N SER A 580 -19.88 20.01 -11.37
CA SER A 580 -20.56 21.28 -11.69
C SER A 580 -20.77 21.52 -13.19
N ASN A 581 -20.07 20.77 -14.05
CA ASN A 581 -20.20 20.83 -15.50
C ASN A 581 -21.19 19.80 -16.05
N SER A 582 -21.69 18.87 -15.23
CA SER A 582 -22.75 17.95 -15.62
C SER A 582 -24.02 18.75 -15.90
N GLY A 583 -24.64 18.52 -17.07
CA GLY A 583 -25.88 19.18 -17.49
C GLY A 583 -27.14 18.73 -16.72
N CYS A 584 -26.96 18.05 -15.59
CA CYS A 584 -28.01 17.40 -14.81
C CYS A 584 -28.78 18.42 -13.98
N MET A 585 -30.06 18.63 -14.31
CA MET A 585 -31.02 19.32 -13.45
C MET A 585 -32.09 18.31 -13.04
N GLY A 586 -32.22 18.04 -11.73
CA GLY A 586 -33.19 17.08 -11.19
C GLY A 586 -32.54 15.82 -10.63
N ASP A 587 -33.33 14.73 -10.59
CA ASP A 587 -32.88 13.43 -10.11
C ASP A 587 -31.99 12.75 -11.17
N SER A 588 -30.90 12.11 -10.75
CA SER A 588 -29.96 11.40 -11.62
C SER A 588 -29.54 10.08 -10.97
N GLN A 589 -29.44 9.03 -11.78
CA GLN A 589 -29.01 7.71 -11.34
C GLN A 589 -27.80 7.26 -12.13
N PHE A 590 -26.75 6.84 -11.43
CA PHE A 590 -25.55 6.30 -12.06
C PHE A 590 -24.88 5.33 -11.09
N HIS A 591 -23.90 4.57 -11.57
CA HIS A 591 -23.12 3.69 -10.71
C HIS A 591 -21.64 4.04 -10.79
N ILE A 592 -20.93 3.72 -9.72
CA ILE A 592 -19.53 3.99 -9.51
C ILE A 592 -18.84 2.69 -9.10
N ARG A 593 -17.55 2.60 -9.39
CA ARG A 593 -16.71 1.48 -8.97
C ARG A 593 -15.53 2.04 -8.21
N LEU A 594 -15.34 1.58 -6.98
CA LEU A 594 -14.32 2.09 -6.05
C LEU A 594 -13.48 0.94 -5.49
N ARG A 595 -12.17 1.18 -5.37
CA ARG A 595 -11.21 0.20 -4.86
C ARG A 595 -11.34 0.08 -3.34
N VAL A 596 -11.24 -1.13 -2.83
CA VAL A 596 -11.26 -1.43 -1.39
C VAL A 596 -9.89 -1.15 -0.81
N SER A 597 -9.83 -0.51 0.36
CA SER A 597 -8.56 -0.16 1.01
C SER A 597 -7.78 -1.43 1.42
N PRO A 598 -6.47 -1.57 1.05
CA PRO A 598 -5.66 -2.73 1.41
C PRO A 598 -5.57 -2.91 2.93
N GLY A 599 -5.78 -4.14 3.42
CA GLY A 599 -5.70 -4.47 4.85
C GLY A 599 -6.95 -4.12 5.66
N SER A 600 -8.01 -3.60 5.04
CA SER A 600 -9.33 -3.45 5.69
C SER A 600 -10.01 -4.80 5.92
N GLU A 601 -10.95 -4.88 6.86
CA GLU A 601 -11.83 -6.06 7.05
C GLU A 601 -12.59 -6.42 5.76
N SER A 602 -12.92 -5.39 4.99
CA SER A 602 -13.52 -5.47 3.67
C SER A 602 -12.60 -6.08 2.60
N SER A 603 -11.31 -6.29 2.83
CA SER A 603 -10.41 -6.84 1.79
C SER A 603 -10.69 -8.31 1.41
N SER A 604 -11.46 -9.04 2.22
CA SER A 604 -11.80 -10.45 1.98
C SER A 604 -13.29 -10.65 1.66
N LEU A 605 -13.59 -11.61 0.77
CA LEU A 605 -14.97 -12.03 0.51
C LEU A 605 -15.48 -12.96 1.61
N ARG A 606 -16.78 -12.84 1.91
CA ARG A 606 -17.47 -13.75 2.83
C ARG A 606 -17.60 -15.14 2.21
N LYS A 607 -17.84 -16.15 3.06
CA LYS A 607 -17.98 -17.54 2.62
C LYS A 607 -19.11 -17.68 1.59
N GLU A 608 -20.21 -16.99 1.80
CA GLU A 608 -21.40 -17.00 0.94
C GLU A 608 -21.07 -16.43 -0.44
N HIS A 609 -20.25 -15.37 -0.51
CA HIS A 609 -19.77 -14.80 -1.78
C HIS A 609 -18.82 -15.74 -2.51
N LEU A 610 -17.92 -16.43 -1.79
CA LEU A 610 -17.03 -17.42 -2.37
C LEU A 610 -17.84 -18.61 -2.94
N ASP A 611 -18.84 -19.08 -2.20
CA ASP A 611 -19.72 -20.17 -2.60
C ASP A 611 -20.60 -19.78 -3.79
N PHE A 612 -21.10 -18.54 -3.83
CA PHE A 612 -21.82 -18.01 -4.98
C PHE A 612 -20.93 -17.87 -6.22
N ASN A 613 -19.70 -17.36 -6.06
CA ASN A 613 -18.73 -17.19 -7.16
C ASN A 613 -18.38 -18.50 -7.86
N CYS A 614 -18.45 -19.62 -7.12
CA CYS A 614 -18.22 -20.96 -7.64
C CYS A 614 -19.31 -21.44 -8.63
N HIS A 615 -20.52 -20.88 -8.57
CA HIS A 615 -21.66 -21.38 -9.33
C HIS A 615 -22.18 -20.40 -10.40
N CYS A 616 -21.89 -19.10 -10.27
CA CYS A 616 -22.35 -18.07 -11.19
C CYS A 616 -21.38 -17.81 -12.36
N LEU A 617 -21.87 -17.10 -13.38
CA LEU A 617 -21.04 -16.65 -14.50
C LEU A 617 -19.96 -15.65 -14.04
N PRO A 618 -18.77 -15.61 -14.67
CA PRO A 618 -17.68 -14.70 -14.29
C PRO A 618 -18.08 -13.22 -14.19
N VAL A 619 -18.97 -12.75 -15.07
CA VAL A 619 -19.49 -11.37 -15.07
C VAL A 619 -20.40 -11.03 -13.88
N HIS A 620 -20.88 -12.03 -13.14
CA HIS A 620 -21.77 -11.87 -11.98
C HIS A 620 -21.03 -12.03 -10.65
N ARG A 621 -19.75 -12.41 -10.66
CA ARG A 621 -18.98 -12.73 -9.45
C ARG A 621 -18.78 -11.50 -8.58
N ALA A 622 -18.81 -11.72 -7.27
CA ALA A 622 -18.40 -10.74 -6.26
C ALA A 622 -16.91 -10.43 -6.39
N ASP A 623 -16.56 -9.13 -6.31
CA ASP A 623 -15.19 -8.64 -6.47
C ASP A 623 -14.54 -8.37 -5.09
N PRO A 624 -13.41 -9.02 -4.74
CA PRO A 624 -12.70 -8.72 -3.48
C PRO A 624 -12.02 -7.34 -3.50
N GLY A 625 -11.61 -6.85 -4.68
CA GLY A 625 -10.79 -5.64 -4.82
C GLY A 625 -11.60 -4.36 -4.93
N HIS A 626 -12.90 -4.44 -5.24
CA HIS A 626 -13.74 -3.26 -5.49
C HIS A 626 -15.14 -3.39 -4.90
N PHE A 627 -15.72 -2.24 -4.56
CA PHE A 627 -17.15 -2.09 -4.36
C PHE A 627 -17.84 -1.50 -5.60
N TRP A 628 -19.10 -1.88 -5.78
CA TRP A 628 -20.05 -1.25 -6.68
C TRP A 628 -20.95 -0.31 -5.87
N GLY A 629 -20.94 0.98 -6.21
CA GLY A 629 -21.83 1.98 -5.61
C GLY A 629 -22.93 2.38 -6.59
N PHE A 630 -24.19 2.27 -6.20
CA PHE A 630 -25.34 2.69 -7.01
C PHE A 630 -25.90 3.98 -6.43
N VAL A 631 -25.74 5.07 -7.17
CA VAL A 631 -25.99 6.44 -6.72
C VAL A 631 -27.33 6.91 -7.26
N TYR A 632 -28.18 7.41 -6.38
CA TYR A 632 -29.32 8.26 -6.71
C TYR A 632 -29.08 9.64 -6.13
N PHE A 633 -28.80 10.60 -7.00
CA PHE A 633 -28.61 12.00 -6.67
C PHE A 633 -29.89 12.78 -6.94
N ARG A 634 -30.32 13.61 -5.98
CA ARG A 634 -31.46 14.51 -6.11
C ARG A 634 -31.00 15.96 -6.05
N GLN A 635 -31.41 16.76 -7.03
CA GLN A 635 -31.27 18.21 -7.01
C GLN A 635 -32.59 18.92 -7.30
N ILE A 636 -33.13 19.63 -6.32
CA ILE A 636 -34.39 20.37 -6.43
C ILE A 636 -34.13 21.82 -6.04
N LYS A 637 -34.73 22.79 -6.76
CA LYS A 637 -34.68 24.19 -6.35
C LYS A 637 -35.43 24.37 -5.04
N ASP A 638 -34.76 24.96 -4.07
CA ASP A 638 -35.35 25.30 -2.77
C ASP A 638 -34.88 26.69 -2.37
N ALA A 639 -35.79 27.65 -2.45
CA ALA A 639 -35.52 29.05 -2.14
C ALA A 639 -35.30 29.30 -0.64
N THR A 640 -35.66 28.35 0.22
CA THR A 640 -35.46 28.48 1.68
C THR A 640 -34.03 28.15 2.11
N LEU A 641 -33.28 27.43 1.27
CA LEU A 641 -31.87 27.10 1.51
C LEU A 641 -30.98 28.22 0.94
N LYS A 642 -29.92 28.60 1.68
CA LYS A 642 -28.96 29.67 1.29
C LYS A 642 -28.40 29.51 -0.12
N ARG A 643 -28.25 28.27 -0.61
CA ARG A 643 -27.70 27.94 -1.92
C ARG A 643 -28.76 27.87 -3.04
N GLY A 644 -30.04 27.95 -2.70
CA GLY A 644 -31.17 27.91 -3.65
C GLY A 644 -31.52 26.50 -4.16
N TYR A 645 -30.84 25.45 -3.69
CA TYR A 645 -31.05 24.07 -4.10
C TYR A 645 -30.89 23.10 -2.93
N PHE A 646 -31.78 22.12 -2.84
CA PHE A 646 -31.62 20.89 -2.07
C PHE A 646 -30.80 19.90 -2.90
N GLN A 647 -29.70 19.38 -2.34
CA GLN A 647 -28.85 18.38 -2.97
C GLN A 647 -28.50 17.25 -2.00
N LYS A 648 -28.84 16.02 -2.36
CA LYS A 648 -28.62 14.84 -1.52
C LYS A 648 -28.49 13.59 -2.38
N SER A 649 -27.62 12.66 -1.95
CA SER A 649 -27.42 11.37 -2.61
C SER A 649 -27.65 10.21 -1.65
N LEU A 650 -28.25 9.14 -2.19
CA LEU A 650 -28.24 7.81 -1.57
C LEU A 650 -27.36 6.90 -2.41
N VAL A 651 -26.45 6.18 -1.77
CA VAL A 651 -25.53 5.24 -2.42
C VAL A 651 -25.71 3.84 -1.82
N LEU A 652 -26.17 2.88 -2.62
CA LEU A 652 -26.16 1.46 -2.24
C LEU A 652 -24.78 0.88 -2.58
N LEU A 653 -24.07 0.37 -1.58
CA LEU A 653 -22.75 -0.23 -1.76
C LEU A 653 -22.87 -1.76 -1.73
N SER A 654 -22.39 -2.45 -2.76
CA SER A 654 -22.44 -3.92 -2.87
C SER A 654 -21.14 -4.49 -3.44
N ARG A 655 -20.90 -5.78 -3.17
CA ARG A 655 -19.86 -6.60 -3.82
C ARG A 655 -20.29 -7.12 -5.18
N LEU A 656 -21.58 -7.08 -5.47
CA LEU A 656 -22.19 -7.73 -6.61
C LEU A 656 -22.41 -6.73 -7.76
N PRO A 657 -22.04 -7.05 -8.99
CA PRO A 657 -22.25 -6.19 -10.15
C PRO A 657 -23.69 -6.26 -10.70
N PHE A 658 -24.73 -6.30 -9.86
CA PHE A 658 -26.13 -6.45 -10.32
C PHE A 658 -26.74 -5.10 -10.69
N ILE A 659 -26.23 -4.51 -11.77
CA ILE A 659 -26.47 -3.12 -12.12
C ILE A 659 -27.96 -2.81 -12.29
N ASN A 660 -28.68 -3.64 -13.03
CA ASN A 660 -30.09 -3.39 -13.31
C ASN A 660 -30.96 -3.59 -12.05
N LEU A 661 -30.67 -4.61 -11.24
CA LEU A 661 -31.35 -4.82 -9.96
C LEU A 661 -31.16 -3.60 -9.04
N PHE A 662 -29.90 -3.21 -8.79
CA PHE A 662 -29.63 -2.13 -7.86
C PHE A 662 -30.09 -0.76 -8.37
N TYR A 663 -30.19 -0.53 -9.68
CA TYR A 663 -30.88 0.66 -10.19
C TYR A 663 -32.36 0.70 -9.79
N GLU A 664 -33.11 -0.39 -9.99
CA GLU A 664 -34.52 -0.47 -9.58
C GLU A 664 -34.68 -0.29 -8.06
N LEU A 665 -33.82 -0.93 -7.27
CA LEU A 665 -33.85 -0.79 -5.82
C LEU A 665 -33.54 0.65 -5.37
N THR A 666 -32.50 1.27 -5.93
CA THR A 666 -32.15 2.66 -5.56
C THR A 666 -33.25 3.63 -6.01
N ALA A 667 -33.90 3.37 -7.15
CA ALA A 667 -35.03 4.16 -7.65
C ALA A 667 -36.26 4.12 -6.71
N LEU A 668 -36.42 3.03 -5.96
CA LEU A 668 -37.47 2.88 -4.96
C LEU A 668 -37.06 3.45 -3.59
N ILE A 669 -35.85 3.10 -3.12
CA ILE A 669 -35.38 3.43 -1.75
C ILE A 669 -35.12 4.92 -1.60
N ALA A 670 -34.44 5.56 -2.56
CA ALA A 670 -33.99 6.94 -2.40
C ALA A 670 -35.17 7.94 -2.29
N PRO A 671 -36.19 7.92 -3.16
CA PRO A 671 -37.35 8.79 -2.99
C PRO A 671 -38.09 8.59 -1.66
N ALA A 672 -38.26 7.34 -1.23
CA ALA A 672 -38.92 7.01 0.05
C ALA A 672 -38.11 7.51 1.25
N PHE A 673 -36.79 7.36 1.22
CA PHE A 673 -35.90 7.91 2.24
C PHE A 673 -35.94 9.45 2.26
N PHE A 674 -35.92 10.10 1.09
CA PHE A 674 -35.99 11.56 1.01
C PHE A 674 -37.32 12.13 1.52
N SER A 675 -38.41 11.35 1.54
CA SER A 675 -39.68 11.77 2.13
C SER A 675 -39.82 11.43 3.62
N SER A 676 -39.29 10.28 4.05
CA SER A 676 -39.65 9.68 5.34
C SER A 676 -38.47 9.44 6.29
N GLY A 677 -37.22 9.65 5.84
CA GLY A 677 -36.01 9.58 6.66
C GLY A 677 -35.58 8.16 7.06
N GLU A 678 -34.80 8.07 8.15
CA GLU A 678 -34.19 6.83 8.68
C GLU A 678 -35.14 5.63 8.85
N PRO A 679 -36.41 5.78 9.28
CA PRO A 679 -37.33 4.63 9.39
C PRO A 679 -37.52 3.86 8.09
N THR A 680 -37.31 4.50 6.94
CA THR A 680 -37.34 3.83 5.63
C THR A 680 -36.16 2.86 5.49
N LEU A 681 -34.97 3.26 5.95
CA LEU A 681 -33.77 2.41 5.87
C LEU A 681 -33.89 1.21 6.79
N GLU A 682 -34.48 1.38 7.97
CA GLU A 682 -34.80 0.28 8.90
C GLU A 682 -35.72 -0.76 8.22
N ALA A 683 -36.83 -0.31 7.62
CA ALA A 683 -37.77 -1.18 6.91
C ALA A 683 -37.12 -1.87 5.69
N VAL A 684 -36.28 -1.14 4.94
CA VAL A 684 -35.53 -1.68 3.79
C VAL A 684 -34.59 -2.78 4.25
N CYS A 685 -33.81 -2.54 5.30
CA CYS A 685 -32.84 -3.50 5.79
C CYS A 685 -33.52 -4.74 6.37
N ASP A 686 -34.60 -4.56 7.13
CA ASP A 686 -35.42 -5.67 7.63
C ASP A 686 -35.96 -6.54 6.48
N ASN A 687 -36.49 -5.93 5.42
CA ASN A 687 -36.97 -6.66 4.24
C ASN A 687 -35.84 -7.47 3.57
N ILE A 688 -34.65 -6.88 3.42
CA ILE A 688 -33.49 -7.54 2.80
C ILE A 688 -32.94 -8.66 3.70
N CYS A 689 -32.97 -8.50 5.04
CA CYS A 689 -32.61 -9.58 5.96
C CYS A 689 -33.47 -10.83 5.79
N HIS A 690 -34.69 -10.68 5.25
CA HIS A 690 -35.60 -11.79 4.97
C HIS A 690 -35.51 -12.32 3.52
N TRP A 691 -34.57 -11.81 2.71
CA TRP A 691 -34.40 -12.31 1.34
C TRP A 691 -33.88 -13.74 1.29
N PRO A 692 -34.15 -14.47 0.18
CA PRO A 692 -33.54 -15.77 -0.09
C PRO A 692 -32.01 -15.68 -0.26
N SER A 693 -31.35 -16.83 -0.23
CA SER A 693 -29.89 -16.87 -0.17
C SER A 693 -29.35 -16.55 -1.53
N LEU A 694 -28.19 -15.90 -1.58
CA LEU A 694 -27.55 -15.58 -2.84
C LEU A 694 -27.15 -16.88 -3.57
N MET A 695 -27.98 -17.32 -4.51
CA MET A 695 -27.86 -18.59 -5.22
C MET A 695 -27.99 -18.39 -6.73
N ALA A 696 -27.25 -19.18 -7.50
CA ALA A 696 -27.31 -19.18 -8.97
C ALA A 696 -28.12 -20.38 -9.49
N GLY A 697 -29.01 -20.14 -10.46
CA GLY A 697 -29.80 -21.14 -11.18
C GLY A 697 -31.26 -21.27 -10.73
N GLU A 698 -31.68 -20.53 -9.72
CA GLU A 698 -33.04 -20.54 -9.18
C GLU A 698 -33.73 -19.18 -9.37
N ASN A 699 -35.06 -19.20 -9.50
CA ASN A 699 -35.85 -17.98 -9.48
C ASN A 699 -36.07 -17.55 -8.03
N MET A 700 -35.86 -16.27 -7.74
CA MET A 700 -35.96 -15.70 -6.40
C MET A 700 -36.94 -14.54 -6.39
N SER A 701 -37.79 -14.54 -5.36
CA SER A 701 -38.74 -13.47 -5.07
C SER A 701 -38.17 -12.58 -3.98
N LEU A 702 -37.90 -11.31 -4.30
CA LEU A 702 -37.35 -10.32 -3.38
C LEU A 702 -38.42 -9.31 -2.99
N HIS A 703 -38.78 -9.28 -1.71
CA HIS A 703 -39.76 -8.33 -1.17
C HIS A 703 -39.05 -7.05 -0.72
N LEU A 704 -39.53 -5.88 -1.16
CA LEU A 704 -39.00 -4.60 -0.70
C LEU A 704 -40.06 -3.49 -0.74
N LEU A 705 -40.33 -2.87 0.41
CA LEU A 705 -41.27 -1.73 0.55
C LEU A 705 -42.63 -1.99 -0.14
N GLY A 706 -43.16 -3.21 0.01
CA GLY A 706 -44.44 -3.63 -0.58
C GLY A 706 -44.40 -4.00 -2.06
N SER A 707 -43.24 -3.91 -2.72
CA SER A 707 -43.03 -4.41 -4.09
C SER A 707 -42.41 -5.80 -4.05
N ILE A 708 -42.69 -6.62 -5.08
CA ILE A 708 -42.13 -7.97 -5.23
C ILE A 708 -41.31 -8.00 -6.51
N TYR A 709 -40.02 -8.29 -6.41
CA TYR A 709 -39.12 -8.43 -7.57
C TYR A 709 -38.83 -9.90 -7.83
N GLU A 710 -39.25 -10.40 -8.99
CA GLU A 710 -38.90 -11.74 -9.46
C GLU A 710 -37.61 -11.66 -10.28
N ILE A 711 -36.56 -12.34 -9.80
CA ILE A 711 -35.23 -12.35 -10.43
C ILE A 711 -34.76 -13.77 -10.71
N SER A 712 -33.85 -13.92 -11.68
CA SER A 712 -33.16 -15.18 -11.97
C SER A 712 -31.69 -14.92 -12.23
N ILE A 713 -30.81 -15.67 -11.56
CA ILE A 713 -29.36 -15.56 -11.71
C ILE A 713 -28.83 -16.76 -12.50
N PRO A 714 -28.27 -16.59 -13.71
CA PRO A 714 -27.75 -17.70 -14.52
C PRO A 714 -26.59 -18.47 -13.85
N LYS A 715 -26.60 -19.81 -13.97
CA LYS A 715 -25.55 -20.73 -13.50
C LYS A 715 -24.55 -21.08 -14.62
N GLN A 716 -23.29 -21.34 -14.27
CA GLN A 716 -22.18 -21.57 -15.21
C GLN A 716 -22.34 -22.81 -16.14
N ASN A 717 -23.11 -23.84 -15.74
CA ASN A 717 -23.26 -25.12 -16.45
C ASN A 717 -24.64 -25.32 -17.11
N PHE A 718 -25.24 -24.28 -17.71
CA PHE A 718 -26.46 -24.45 -18.50
C PHE A 718 -26.13 -25.19 -19.82
N LYS A 719 -26.21 -26.53 -19.83
CA LYS A 719 -26.35 -27.30 -21.07
C LYS A 719 -27.74 -27.01 -21.65
N THR A 720 -27.80 -26.45 -22.85
CA THR A 720 -29.03 -26.39 -23.65
C THR A 720 -29.41 -27.80 -24.09
N SER A 721 -30.02 -28.59 -23.20
CA SER A 721 -30.71 -29.82 -23.56
C SER A 721 -32.21 -29.56 -23.59
N SER A 722 -32.79 -29.75 -24.78
CA SER A 722 -34.21 -29.97 -25.07
C SER A 722 -35.22 -28.98 -24.49
N THR A 723 -35.89 -28.28 -25.40
CA THR A 723 -37.25 -27.75 -25.25
C THR A 723 -38.14 -28.69 -24.44
N GLU A 724 -38.29 -28.42 -23.14
CA GLU A 724 -39.53 -28.73 -22.45
C GLU A 724 -40.53 -27.64 -22.84
N LYS A 725 -41.65 -28.07 -23.44
CA LYS A 725 -42.78 -27.19 -23.72
C LYS A 725 -43.19 -26.51 -22.42
N PRO A 726 -43.47 -25.19 -22.41
CA PRO A 726 -44.06 -24.57 -21.24
C PRO A 726 -45.38 -25.29 -20.94
N LYS A 727 -45.50 -25.85 -19.73
CA LYS A 727 -46.80 -26.27 -19.20
C LYS A 727 -47.70 -25.02 -19.16
N PRO A 728 -48.96 -25.11 -19.58
CA PRO A 728 -49.87 -23.99 -19.49
C PRO A 728 -50.26 -23.82 -18.02
N GLU A 729 -49.55 -22.96 -17.30
CA GLU A 729 -49.97 -22.53 -15.98
C GLU A 729 -50.90 -21.32 -16.14
N THR A 730 -52.07 -21.52 -15.54
CA THR A 730 -53.13 -20.60 -15.19
C THR A 730 -52.74 -19.13 -15.18
N THR A 731 -53.49 -18.33 -15.94
CA THR A 731 -53.62 -16.87 -15.81
C THR A 731 -53.80 -16.45 -14.35
N ILE A 732 -52.69 -16.14 -13.70
CA ILE A 732 -52.67 -15.26 -12.53
C ILE A 732 -52.61 -13.85 -13.11
N SER A 733 -53.72 -13.14 -13.00
CA SER A 733 -53.75 -11.69 -13.21
C SER A 733 -52.65 -11.04 -12.37
N PRO A 734 -51.75 -10.23 -12.94
CA PRO A 734 -50.71 -9.57 -12.15
C PRO A 734 -51.38 -8.70 -11.10
N SER A 735 -51.09 -8.96 -9.82
CA SER A 735 -51.29 -7.95 -8.79
C SER A 735 -50.44 -6.73 -9.18
N PRO A 736 -50.91 -5.49 -8.95
CA PRO A 736 -50.26 -4.29 -9.48
C PRO A 736 -48.87 -3.95 -8.89
N GLN A 737 -48.21 -4.87 -8.17
CA GLN A 737 -46.95 -4.64 -7.43
C GLN A 737 -45.82 -5.66 -7.71
N THR A 738 -46.03 -6.68 -8.56
CA THR A 738 -44.96 -7.62 -8.93
C THR A 738 -44.20 -7.14 -10.17
N GLN A 739 -42.89 -6.99 -10.06
CA GLN A 739 -41.98 -6.59 -11.14
C GLN A 739 -41.04 -7.74 -11.52
N ILE A 740 -40.91 -8.03 -12.81
CA ILE A 740 -40.02 -9.07 -13.32
C ILE A 740 -38.75 -8.41 -13.87
N ILE A 741 -37.59 -8.71 -13.28
CA ILE A 741 -36.29 -8.23 -13.77
C ILE A 741 -35.68 -9.33 -14.64
N ALA A 742 -35.79 -9.15 -15.96
CA ALA A 742 -35.33 -10.15 -16.94
C ALA A 742 -33.81 -10.40 -16.91
N SER A 743 -33.01 -9.40 -16.51
CA SER A 743 -31.57 -9.53 -16.29
C SER A 743 -31.15 -8.63 -15.14
N ILE A 744 -30.42 -9.19 -14.18
CA ILE A 744 -29.93 -8.48 -12.99
C ILE A 744 -28.72 -7.58 -13.30
N HIS A 745 -27.91 -7.94 -14.30
CA HIS A 745 -26.63 -7.31 -14.62
C HIS A 745 -26.72 -6.40 -15.85
N GLU A 746 -27.48 -6.80 -16.87
CA GLU A 746 -27.38 -6.16 -18.19
C GLU A 746 -28.23 -4.88 -18.30
N ILE A 747 -27.60 -3.77 -18.68
CA ILE A 747 -28.26 -2.51 -19.05
C ILE A 747 -28.63 -2.48 -20.55
N ASP A 748 -29.54 -1.59 -20.96
CA ASP A 748 -29.89 -1.38 -22.37
C ASP A 748 -28.71 -0.78 -23.18
N ILE A 749 -27.84 -1.65 -23.71
CA ILE A 749 -26.63 -1.27 -24.44
C ILE A 749 -26.92 -0.53 -25.75
N PHE A 750 -28.10 -0.75 -26.36
CA PHE A 750 -28.50 -0.08 -27.58
C PHE A 750 -28.64 1.43 -27.36
N LYS A 751 -29.17 1.84 -26.21
CA LYS A 751 -29.31 3.27 -25.86
C LYS A 751 -27.98 4.03 -25.94
N SER A 752 -26.91 3.41 -25.46
CA SER A 752 -25.55 3.97 -25.49
C SER A 752 -24.89 3.83 -26.88
N LEU A 753 -25.03 2.67 -27.53
CA LEU A 753 -24.30 2.33 -28.75
C LEU A 753 -24.94 2.81 -30.05
N GLN A 754 -26.21 3.21 -30.05
CA GLN A 754 -26.96 3.61 -31.27
C GLN A 754 -26.26 4.72 -32.07
N PHE A 755 -25.54 5.63 -31.41
CA PHE A 755 -24.81 6.73 -32.06
C PHE A 755 -23.47 6.30 -32.64
N PHE A 756 -23.00 5.09 -32.27
CA PHE A 756 -21.67 4.58 -32.62
C PHE A 756 -21.75 3.27 -33.43
N LEU A 757 -22.92 2.90 -33.97
CA LEU A 757 -23.13 1.69 -34.78
C LEU A 757 -22.09 1.46 -35.88
N PRO A 758 -21.57 2.48 -36.59
CA PRO A 758 -20.50 2.26 -37.58
C PRO A 758 -19.16 1.77 -37.01
N HIS A 759 -18.95 1.95 -35.69
CA HIS A 759 -17.70 1.70 -34.96
C HIS A 759 -17.81 0.55 -33.96
N ILE A 760 -18.95 -0.13 -33.81
CA ILE A 760 -19.17 -1.14 -32.74
C ILE A 760 -18.16 -2.29 -32.76
N HIS A 761 -17.70 -2.75 -33.93
CA HIS A 761 -16.66 -3.79 -34.02
C HIS A 761 -15.27 -3.26 -33.62
N LEU A 762 -14.97 -2.01 -33.95
CA LEU A 762 -13.75 -1.33 -33.47
C LEU A 762 -13.78 -1.18 -31.95
N LEU A 763 -14.91 -0.76 -31.38
CA LEU A 763 -15.08 -0.66 -29.93
C LEU A 763 -14.92 -2.01 -29.24
N TRP A 764 -15.50 -3.07 -29.81
CA TRP A 764 -15.29 -4.43 -29.33
C TRP A 764 -13.82 -4.82 -29.31
N GLU A 765 -13.06 -4.49 -30.37
CA GLU A 765 -11.64 -4.81 -30.48
C GLU A 765 -10.77 -4.05 -29.47
N LEU A 766 -11.05 -2.75 -29.26
CA LEU A 766 -10.38 -1.93 -28.25
C LEU A 766 -10.61 -2.48 -26.83
N VAL A 767 -11.86 -2.87 -26.51
CA VAL A 767 -12.20 -3.45 -25.21
C VAL A 767 -11.58 -4.84 -25.05
N LEU A 768 -11.63 -5.68 -26.09
CA LEU A 768 -11.05 -7.02 -26.10
C LEU A 768 -9.54 -6.99 -25.78
N THR A 769 -8.83 -6.04 -26.39
CA THR A 769 -7.38 -5.87 -26.23
C THR A 769 -7.00 -5.01 -25.02
N GLY A 770 -7.96 -4.52 -24.24
CA GLY A 770 -7.71 -3.77 -23.00
C GLY A 770 -7.04 -2.42 -23.25
N GLU A 771 -7.35 -1.78 -24.39
CA GLU A 771 -6.80 -0.47 -24.72
C GLU A 771 -7.36 0.62 -23.80
N PRO A 772 -6.59 1.68 -23.50
CA PRO A 772 -7.04 2.81 -22.68
C PRO A 772 -8.11 3.64 -23.39
N ILE A 773 -9.31 3.75 -22.82
CA ILE A 773 -10.46 4.46 -23.41
C ILE A 773 -10.97 5.54 -22.46
N VAL A 774 -11.15 6.76 -22.97
CA VAL A 774 -11.85 7.83 -22.25
C VAL A 774 -13.22 8.08 -22.89
N VAL A 775 -14.28 7.87 -22.13
CA VAL A 775 -15.65 8.24 -22.46
C VAL A 775 -15.93 9.62 -21.87
N THR A 776 -16.25 10.58 -22.72
CA THR A 776 -16.58 11.96 -22.34
C THR A 776 -18.04 12.24 -22.65
N GLY A 777 -18.79 12.79 -21.69
CA GLY A 777 -20.19 13.14 -21.86
C GLY A 777 -20.62 14.31 -20.97
N THR A 778 -21.91 14.66 -20.99
CA THR A 778 -22.46 15.74 -20.14
C THR A 778 -23.24 15.21 -18.93
N SER A 779 -23.36 13.88 -18.81
CA SER A 779 -24.15 13.20 -17.77
C SER A 779 -23.36 12.01 -17.21
N PRO A 780 -23.27 11.87 -15.87
CA PRO A 780 -22.62 10.72 -15.24
C PRO A 780 -23.37 9.42 -15.57
N THR A 781 -24.69 9.47 -15.72
CA THR A 781 -25.53 8.34 -16.15
C THR A 781 -25.11 7.82 -17.52
N ASP A 782 -24.96 8.72 -18.50
CA ASP A 782 -24.63 8.33 -19.86
C ASP A 782 -23.18 7.82 -19.97
N CYS A 783 -22.25 8.42 -19.20
CA CYS A 783 -20.88 7.93 -19.08
C CYS A 783 -20.85 6.52 -18.48
N ALA A 784 -21.48 6.32 -17.32
CA ALA A 784 -21.51 5.04 -16.64
C ALA A 784 -22.17 3.95 -17.49
N HIS A 785 -23.27 4.27 -18.17
CA HIS A 785 -23.92 3.35 -19.10
C HIS A 785 -23.08 3.04 -20.34
N MET A 786 -22.36 4.01 -20.90
CA MET A 786 -21.46 3.74 -22.01
C MET A 786 -20.30 2.85 -21.56
N VAL A 787 -19.64 3.14 -20.44
CA VAL A 787 -18.54 2.30 -19.90
C VAL A 787 -19.02 0.87 -19.69
N GLN A 788 -20.18 0.68 -19.07
CA GLN A 788 -20.77 -0.65 -18.88
C GLN A 788 -21.15 -1.33 -20.20
N SER A 789 -21.67 -0.57 -21.18
CA SER A 789 -22.00 -1.10 -22.51
C SER A 789 -20.74 -1.58 -23.24
N LEU A 790 -19.62 -0.85 -23.13
CA LEU A 790 -18.34 -1.24 -23.69
C LEU A 790 -17.83 -2.54 -23.07
N MET A 791 -17.81 -2.63 -21.74
CA MET A 791 -17.42 -3.86 -21.04
C MET A 791 -18.29 -5.07 -21.43
N SER A 792 -19.59 -4.84 -21.65
CA SER A 792 -20.53 -5.89 -22.06
C SER A 792 -20.28 -6.42 -23.48
N LEU A 793 -19.56 -5.69 -24.35
CA LEU A 793 -19.29 -6.12 -25.73
C LEU A 793 -18.48 -7.42 -25.79
N ILE A 794 -17.63 -7.69 -24.79
CA ILE A 794 -16.79 -8.89 -24.78
C ILE A 794 -17.39 -10.03 -23.95
N SER A 795 -18.62 -9.92 -23.47
CA SER A 795 -19.28 -11.02 -22.76
C SER A 795 -19.32 -12.30 -23.64
N PRO A 796 -18.97 -13.48 -23.10
CA PRO A 796 -18.86 -13.84 -21.69
C PRO A 796 -17.44 -13.70 -21.11
N LEU A 797 -16.47 -13.20 -21.90
CA LEU A 797 -15.13 -12.90 -21.39
C LEU A 797 -15.24 -11.72 -20.41
N SER A 798 -14.72 -11.89 -19.21
CA SER A 798 -14.66 -10.80 -18.23
C SER A 798 -13.65 -9.75 -18.68
N TYR A 799 -14.02 -8.48 -18.50
CA TYR A 799 -13.08 -7.37 -18.62
C TYR A 799 -12.22 -7.32 -17.35
N CYS A 800 -10.92 -7.59 -17.47
CA CYS A 800 -9.99 -7.71 -16.33
C CYS A 800 -9.14 -6.45 -16.08
N ALA A 801 -9.21 -5.46 -16.97
CA ALA A 801 -8.60 -4.16 -16.76
C ALA A 801 -9.44 -3.27 -15.83
N GLU A 802 -8.86 -2.17 -15.36
CA GLU A 802 -9.56 -1.23 -14.47
C GLU A 802 -10.71 -0.52 -15.20
N SER A 803 -11.80 -0.22 -14.51
CA SER A 803 -12.90 0.55 -15.09
C SER A 803 -13.52 1.48 -14.07
N ARG A 804 -13.70 2.75 -14.48
CA ARG A 804 -14.34 3.78 -13.67
C ARG A 804 -15.54 4.32 -14.45
N PRO A 805 -16.75 3.77 -14.23
CA PRO A 805 -17.96 4.18 -14.94
C PRO A 805 -18.24 5.69 -14.83
N TYR A 806 -17.90 6.27 -13.68
CA TYR A 806 -17.85 7.71 -13.47
C TYR A 806 -16.62 8.06 -12.63
N PHE A 807 -15.87 9.05 -13.10
CA PHE A 807 -14.59 9.47 -12.55
C PHE A 807 -14.52 11.00 -12.49
N THR A 808 -14.04 11.53 -11.36
CA THR A 808 -13.98 12.98 -11.12
C THR A 808 -12.55 13.41 -10.81
N ILE A 809 -12.29 14.72 -10.90
CA ILE A 809 -10.99 15.31 -10.53
C ILE A 809 -10.67 15.18 -9.04
N HIS A 810 -11.68 14.89 -8.22
CA HIS A 810 -11.57 14.75 -6.76
C HIS A 810 -11.33 13.31 -6.32
N ASP A 811 -11.34 12.35 -7.26
CA ASP A 811 -10.99 10.97 -6.97
C ASP A 811 -9.55 10.90 -6.42
N THR A 812 -9.35 10.16 -5.33
CA THR A 812 -8.03 10.02 -4.69
C THR A 812 -6.99 9.43 -5.63
N GLU A 813 -7.41 8.68 -6.65
CA GLU A 813 -6.56 8.06 -7.67
C GLU A 813 -6.40 8.94 -8.93
N PHE A 814 -6.88 10.18 -8.93
CA PHE A 814 -6.74 11.11 -10.06
C PHE A 814 -5.30 11.21 -10.57
N LYS A 815 -4.32 11.30 -9.68
CA LYS A 815 -2.90 11.39 -10.06
C LYS A 815 -2.36 10.10 -10.68
N GLU A 816 -2.86 8.95 -10.26
CA GLU A 816 -2.43 7.64 -10.79
C GLU A 816 -2.82 7.51 -12.26
N PHE A 817 -4.07 7.85 -12.60
CA PHE A 817 -4.59 7.68 -13.97
C PHE A 817 -4.29 8.85 -14.91
N THR A 818 -3.83 10.01 -14.43
CA THR A 818 -3.59 11.18 -15.30
C THR A 818 -2.11 11.54 -15.52
N GLN A 819 -1.17 10.94 -14.78
CA GLN A 819 0.26 11.24 -14.91
C GLN A 819 0.97 10.40 -15.99
N ASN A 820 1.76 11.07 -16.84
CA ASN A 820 2.44 10.48 -18.00
C ASN A 820 3.70 9.64 -17.70
N LYS A 821 3.96 9.27 -16.44
CA LYS A 821 5.28 8.72 -16.04
C LYS A 821 5.51 7.27 -16.49
N ASN A 822 4.44 6.48 -16.72
CA ASN A 822 4.53 5.01 -16.95
C ASN A 822 3.79 4.51 -18.21
N GLY A 823 3.48 5.38 -19.18
CA GLY A 823 2.59 5.05 -20.29
C GLY A 823 1.10 5.05 -19.89
N HIS A 824 0.20 4.74 -20.81
CA HIS A 824 -1.24 4.74 -20.55
C HIS A 824 -1.66 3.44 -19.84
N PRO A 825 -2.30 3.51 -18.64
CA PRO A 825 -2.82 2.31 -17.99
C PRO A 825 -4.00 1.73 -18.78
N SER A 826 -4.14 0.40 -18.84
CA SER A 826 -5.33 -0.25 -19.40
C SER A 826 -6.54 0.04 -18.52
N ILE A 827 -7.35 1.03 -18.90
CA ILE A 827 -8.51 1.49 -18.15
C ILE A 827 -9.59 2.08 -19.07
N ILE A 828 -10.85 1.94 -18.67
CA ILE A 828 -11.97 2.71 -19.26
C ILE A 828 -12.43 3.75 -18.24
N LEU A 829 -12.35 5.03 -18.61
CA LEU A 829 -12.75 6.18 -17.77
C LEU A 829 -14.01 6.85 -18.32
N GLY A 830 -15.07 6.96 -17.52
CA GLY A 830 -16.22 7.81 -17.80
C GLY A 830 -16.10 9.15 -17.11
N VAL A 831 -16.06 10.25 -17.86
CA VAL A 831 -15.84 11.60 -17.33
C VAL A 831 -16.83 12.61 -17.90
N THR A 832 -17.26 13.55 -17.08
CA THR A 832 -18.15 14.65 -17.48
C THR A 832 -17.45 15.99 -17.59
N ASN A 833 -16.34 16.17 -16.86
CA ASN A 833 -15.65 17.44 -16.80
C ASN A 833 -14.84 17.73 -18.09
N PRO A 834 -15.05 18.87 -18.77
CA PRO A 834 -14.25 19.26 -19.93
C PRO A 834 -12.74 19.37 -19.66
N PHE A 835 -12.34 19.57 -18.39
CA PHE A 835 -10.94 19.56 -17.98
C PHE A 835 -10.20 18.27 -18.38
N PHE A 836 -10.89 17.13 -18.38
CA PHE A 836 -10.32 15.85 -18.82
C PHE A 836 -10.00 15.84 -20.31
N ALA A 837 -10.75 16.57 -21.15
CA ALA A 837 -10.47 16.63 -22.58
C ALA A 837 -9.11 17.27 -22.87
N LYS A 838 -8.67 18.23 -22.04
CA LYS A 838 -7.34 18.85 -22.14
C LYS A 838 -6.27 17.99 -21.47
N THR A 839 -6.56 17.47 -20.28
CA THR A 839 -5.60 16.67 -19.50
C THR A 839 -5.27 15.35 -20.18
N LEU A 840 -6.28 14.68 -20.74
CA LEU A 840 -6.18 13.38 -21.40
C LEU A 840 -6.13 13.51 -22.94
N GLN A 841 -5.83 14.70 -23.49
CA GLN A 841 -5.77 14.90 -24.95
C GLN A 841 -4.74 13.99 -25.66
N HIS A 842 -3.74 13.51 -24.91
CA HIS A 842 -2.69 12.63 -25.38
C HIS A 842 -3.10 11.15 -25.39
N TRP A 843 -4.28 10.81 -24.86
CA TRP A 843 -4.77 9.44 -24.82
C TRP A 843 -5.18 8.94 -26.21
N PRO A 844 -4.93 7.66 -26.51
CA PRO A 844 -5.03 7.16 -27.88
C PRO A 844 -6.49 6.98 -28.34
N HIS A 845 -7.43 6.80 -27.42
CA HIS A 845 -8.84 6.51 -27.72
C HIS A 845 -9.79 7.36 -26.88
N MET A 846 -10.58 8.20 -27.56
CA MET A 846 -11.65 8.99 -26.92
C MET A 846 -12.99 8.74 -27.59
N ILE A 847 -14.03 8.55 -26.77
CA ILE A 847 -15.44 8.45 -27.18
C ILE A 847 -16.16 9.67 -26.64
N ARG A 848 -16.70 10.51 -27.53
CA ARG A 848 -17.46 11.71 -27.16
C ARG A 848 -18.95 11.45 -27.36
N LEU A 849 -19.70 11.43 -26.26
CA LEU A 849 -21.14 11.21 -26.25
C LEU A 849 -21.88 12.46 -26.77
N PRO A 850 -23.02 12.28 -27.46
CA PRO A 850 -23.90 13.40 -27.81
C PRO A 850 -24.56 14.01 -26.56
N ASP A 851 -24.89 15.30 -26.60
CA ASP A 851 -25.50 15.99 -25.46
C ASP A 851 -26.98 15.59 -25.28
N SER A 852 -27.29 14.93 -24.16
CA SER A 852 -28.63 14.43 -23.83
C SER A 852 -29.68 15.54 -23.71
N THR A 853 -29.26 16.80 -23.47
CA THR A 853 -30.13 17.97 -23.37
C THR A 853 -30.83 18.33 -24.70
N GLU A 854 -30.18 18.09 -25.85
CA GLU A 854 -30.77 18.33 -27.18
C GLU A 854 -31.88 17.32 -27.52
N THR A 855 -31.73 16.07 -27.06
CA THR A 855 -32.65 14.96 -27.38
C THR A 855 -33.98 15.08 -26.63
N ILE A 856 -33.95 15.53 -25.37
CA ILE A 856 -35.15 15.73 -24.52
C ILE A 856 -36.01 16.91 -25.05
N LEU A 857 -35.39 17.95 -25.60
CA LEU A 857 -36.11 19.11 -26.17
C LEU A 857 -36.72 18.79 -27.54
N GLN A 858 -36.09 17.98 -28.38
CA GLN A 858 -36.67 17.52 -29.65
C GLN A 858 -37.86 16.57 -29.46
N GLN A 859 -37.85 15.74 -28.42
CA GLN A 859 -38.99 14.87 -28.10
C GLN A 859 -40.20 15.64 -27.55
N LYS A 860 -39.99 16.70 -26.75
CA LYS A 860 -41.08 17.59 -26.31
C LYS A 860 -41.74 18.37 -27.45
N GLN A 861 -40.99 18.70 -28.52
CA GLN A 861 -41.59 19.33 -29.72
C GLN A 861 -42.40 18.35 -30.59
N LYS A 862 -42.17 17.04 -30.51
CA LYS A 862 -42.95 16.03 -31.26
C LYS A 862 -44.25 15.60 -30.57
N GLN A 863 -44.45 15.89 -29.29
CA GLN A 863 -45.66 15.51 -28.55
C GLN A 863 -46.78 16.58 -28.53
N THR A 864 -46.62 17.68 -29.26
CA THR A 864 -47.68 18.71 -29.40
C THR A 864 -48.26 18.72 -30.82
N VAL A 865 -48.87 17.61 -31.23
CA VAL A 865 -49.79 17.61 -32.39
C VAL A 865 -51.00 16.72 -32.09
N THR A 866 -52.13 17.36 -31.78
CA THR A 866 -53.49 16.81 -31.90
C THR A 866 -54.46 17.93 -32.36
N PRO A 867 -55.64 17.58 -32.92
CA PRO A 867 -56.05 18.07 -34.24
C PRO A 867 -57.10 19.19 -34.25
N ALA A 868 -57.18 19.84 -35.41
CA ALA A 868 -58.28 20.63 -35.97
C ALA A 868 -58.76 21.89 -35.22
N GLY A 869 -58.71 23.04 -35.92
CA GLY A 869 -59.46 24.25 -35.58
C GLY A 869 -58.75 25.55 -35.90
N THR A 870 -59.04 26.10 -37.09
CA THR A 870 -58.98 27.53 -37.49
C THR A 870 -58.47 28.56 -36.48
N THR A 871 -57.42 29.30 -36.82
CA THR A 871 -57.42 30.78 -37.03
C THR A 871 -56.01 31.33 -37.34
N THR A 872 -56.01 32.45 -38.06
CA THR A 872 -54.92 33.25 -38.65
C THR A 872 -53.91 33.88 -37.66
N PRO A 873 -52.74 34.35 -38.14
CA PRO A 873 -51.55 34.58 -37.33
C PRO A 873 -51.55 35.96 -36.66
N THR A 874 -51.12 36.04 -35.40
CA THR A 874 -50.71 37.30 -34.78
C THR A 874 -49.36 37.14 -34.08
N ASN A 875 -48.46 38.04 -34.44
CA ASN A 875 -47.10 38.16 -33.92
C ASN A 875 -47.11 38.53 -32.44
N SER A 876 -46.43 37.74 -31.61
CA SER A 876 -45.80 38.25 -30.40
C SER A 876 -44.47 37.52 -30.17
N SER A 877 -43.40 38.23 -30.48
CA SER A 877 -42.02 37.91 -30.16
C SER A 877 -41.76 38.16 -28.68
N SER A 878 -41.39 37.15 -27.89
CA SER A 878 -40.68 37.39 -26.62
C SER A 878 -39.93 36.17 -26.05
N SER A 879 -38.61 36.32 -25.99
CA SER A 879 -37.69 35.93 -24.90
C SER A 879 -37.11 34.50 -24.79
N SER A 880 -37.66 33.46 -25.43
CA SER A 880 -37.13 32.09 -25.30
C SER A 880 -35.95 31.76 -26.24
N ASP A 881 -35.90 32.34 -27.44
CA ASP A 881 -34.85 32.03 -28.44
C ASP A 881 -33.47 32.63 -28.12
N SER A 882 -33.41 33.67 -27.28
CA SER A 882 -32.14 34.29 -26.86
C SER A 882 -31.35 33.45 -25.85
N LYS A 883 -32.02 32.60 -25.07
CA LYS A 883 -31.38 31.68 -24.12
C LYS A 883 -30.86 30.42 -24.83
N LEU A 884 -31.59 29.94 -25.84
CA LEU A 884 -31.22 28.77 -26.65
C LEU A 884 -29.93 29.01 -27.46
N SER A 885 -29.76 30.21 -28.04
CA SER A 885 -28.55 30.58 -28.78
C SER A 885 -27.34 30.80 -27.86
N LYS A 886 -27.55 31.32 -26.64
CA LYS A 886 -26.50 31.46 -25.63
C LYS A 886 -26.00 30.12 -25.09
N ILE A 887 -26.88 29.16 -24.83
CA ILE A 887 -26.46 27.82 -24.39
C ILE A 887 -25.69 27.11 -25.52
N LYS A 888 -26.21 27.13 -26.76
CA LYS A 888 -25.50 26.57 -27.94
C LYS A 888 -24.12 27.21 -28.17
N GLN A 889 -23.96 28.52 -27.93
CA GLN A 889 -22.66 29.19 -28.05
C GLN A 889 -21.69 28.86 -26.91
N ILE A 890 -22.19 28.57 -25.71
CA ILE A 890 -21.36 28.23 -24.55
C ILE A 890 -20.86 26.78 -24.69
N THR A 891 -21.72 25.82 -25.04
CA THR A 891 -21.33 24.41 -25.17
C THR A 891 -20.40 24.15 -26.35
N ASN A 892 -20.65 24.77 -27.52
CA ASN A 892 -19.75 24.65 -28.67
C ASN A 892 -18.41 25.41 -28.50
N LYS A 893 -18.31 26.33 -27.53
CA LYS A 893 -17.03 26.96 -27.15
C LYS A 893 -16.26 26.17 -26.09
N LEU A 894 -16.91 25.26 -25.36
CA LEU A 894 -16.31 24.49 -24.26
C LEU A 894 -15.71 23.15 -24.73
N LEU A 895 -16.18 22.61 -25.85
CA LEU A 895 -15.77 21.33 -26.42
C LEU A 895 -15.50 21.53 -27.92
N ASP A 896 -14.27 21.83 -28.31
CA ASP A 896 -13.84 22.21 -29.69
C ASP A 896 -14.03 21.13 -30.80
N SER A 897 -14.97 20.18 -30.68
CA SER A 897 -14.96 18.89 -31.38
C SER A 897 -16.33 18.19 -31.37
N SER A 898 -16.76 17.61 -32.50
CA SER A 898 -18.06 16.93 -32.65
C SER A 898 -18.17 15.60 -31.87
N PRO A 899 -19.39 15.11 -31.51
CA PRO A 899 -19.55 13.77 -30.97
C PRO A 899 -19.01 12.68 -31.92
N GLY A 900 -18.39 11.63 -31.40
CA GLY A 900 -17.76 10.59 -32.22
C GLY A 900 -16.70 9.74 -31.51
N VAL A 901 -16.09 8.81 -32.25
CA VAL A 901 -14.95 8.00 -31.80
C VAL A 901 -13.67 8.57 -32.42
N TYR A 902 -12.71 8.92 -31.57
CA TYR A 902 -11.42 9.49 -31.95
C TYR A 902 -10.33 8.47 -31.62
N THR A 903 -9.71 7.89 -32.64
CA THR A 903 -8.68 6.89 -32.46
C THR A 903 -7.74 6.84 -33.66
N GLN A 904 -6.47 6.53 -33.40
CA GLN A 904 -5.48 6.20 -34.43
C GLN A 904 -5.36 4.68 -34.66
N TYR A 905 -6.11 3.88 -33.88
CA TYR A 905 -6.10 2.43 -33.94
C TYR A 905 -6.65 1.92 -35.27
N LYS A 906 -5.91 1.02 -35.91
CA LYS A 906 -6.34 0.35 -37.13
C LYS A 906 -6.91 -1.01 -36.76
N PRO A 907 -8.22 -1.24 -36.98
CA PRO A 907 -8.83 -2.51 -36.59
C PRO A 907 -8.29 -3.66 -37.44
N PHE A 908 -7.99 -4.77 -36.79
CA PHE A 908 -7.62 -6.05 -37.39
C PHE A 908 -8.81 -6.70 -38.10
N ILE A 909 -10.04 -6.53 -37.57
CA ILE A 909 -11.25 -7.10 -38.15
C ILE A 909 -12.14 -6.07 -38.87
N SER A 910 -12.76 -6.52 -39.96
CA SER A 910 -13.71 -5.72 -40.74
C SER A 910 -15.10 -5.70 -40.09
N LYS A 911 -15.79 -4.56 -40.21
CA LYS A 911 -17.16 -4.39 -39.72
C LYS A 911 -18.16 -5.25 -40.47
N ASP A 912 -19.08 -5.87 -39.75
CA ASP A 912 -20.23 -6.56 -40.34
C ASP A 912 -21.28 -5.56 -40.85
N LYS A 913 -21.17 -5.22 -42.13
CA LYS A 913 -22.09 -4.29 -42.80
C LYS A 913 -23.53 -4.81 -42.84
N ALA A 914 -23.75 -6.12 -42.90
CA ALA A 914 -25.08 -6.71 -42.98
C ALA A 914 -25.79 -6.58 -41.62
N PHE A 915 -25.08 -6.89 -40.54
CA PHE A 915 -25.57 -6.72 -39.18
C PHE A 915 -25.86 -5.26 -38.85
N ILE A 916 -24.94 -4.33 -39.16
CA ILE A 916 -25.15 -2.89 -38.94
C ILE A 916 -26.42 -2.40 -39.68
N LYS A 917 -26.61 -2.83 -40.94
CA LYS A 917 -27.85 -2.52 -41.70
C LYS A 917 -29.10 -3.07 -41.03
N LYS A 918 -29.05 -4.26 -40.43
CA LYS A 918 -30.19 -4.88 -39.69
C LYS A 918 -30.58 -4.08 -38.46
N ILE A 919 -29.60 -3.55 -37.72
CA ILE A 919 -29.85 -2.68 -36.55
C ILE A 919 -30.40 -1.33 -37.01
N LEU A 920 -29.79 -0.70 -38.03
CA LEU A 920 -30.27 0.56 -38.60
C LEU A 920 -31.69 0.46 -39.17
N LEU A 921 -32.03 -0.68 -39.79
CA LEU A 921 -33.40 -0.94 -40.24
C LEU A 921 -34.37 -1.01 -39.06
N GLY A 922 -33.95 -1.64 -37.94
CA GLY A 922 -34.74 -1.66 -36.72
C GLY A 922 -35.06 -0.27 -36.16
N ILE A 923 -34.14 0.69 -36.29
CA ILE A 923 -34.39 2.10 -35.92
C ILE A 923 -35.46 2.70 -36.83
N LYS A 924 -35.36 2.46 -38.15
CA LYS A 924 -36.35 2.96 -39.13
C LYS A 924 -37.74 2.35 -38.93
N THR A 925 -37.82 1.12 -38.45
CA THR A 925 -39.08 0.42 -38.19
C THR A 925 -39.56 0.55 -36.74
N GLU A 926 -38.97 1.46 -35.95
CA GLU A 926 -39.31 1.69 -34.54
C GLU A 926 -39.33 0.41 -33.67
N ARG A 927 -38.39 -0.50 -33.93
CA ARG A 927 -38.21 -1.72 -33.13
C ARG A 927 -37.86 -1.33 -31.69
N PRO A 928 -38.48 -1.98 -30.67
CA PRO A 928 -38.18 -1.68 -29.27
C PRO A 928 -36.67 -1.75 -28.95
N PRO A 929 -36.12 -0.82 -28.15
CA PRO A 929 -34.71 -0.80 -27.76
C PRO A 929 -34.22 -2.11 -27.14
N SER A 930 -35.05 -2.76 -26.31
CA SER A 930 -34.75 -4.05 -25.68
C SER A 930 -34.43 -5.14 -26.71
N VAL A 931 -35.16 -5.19 -27.82
CA VAL A 931 -34.93 -6.15 -28.91
C VAL A 931 -33.64 -5.82 -29.66
N GLN A 932 -33.34 -4.53 -29.87
CA GLN A 932 -32.10 -4.10 -30.50
C GLN A 932 -30.88 -4.44 -29.62
N SER A 933 -31.01 -4.26 -28.30
CA SER A 933 -30.02 -4.68 -27.31
C SER A 933 -29.80 -6.18 -27.32
N ALA A 934 -30.88 -6.99 -27.35
CA ALA A 934 -30.76 -8.45 -27.45
C ALA A 934 -30.03 -8.88 -28.74
N LEU A 935 -30.28 -8.22 -29.87
CA LEU A 935 -29.58 -8.48 -31.12
C LEU A 935 -28.09 -8.12 -31.04
N LEU A 936 -27.75 -6.99 -30.43
CA LEU A 936 -26.36 -6.58 -30.20
C LEU A 936 -25.62 -7.58 -29.31
N ARG A 937 -26.21 -7.93 -28.16
CA ARG A 937 -25.60 -8.90 -27.23
C ARG A 937 -25.39 -10.24 -27.88
N ARG A 938 -26.39 -10.75 -28.60
CA ARG A 938 -26.27 -12.03 -29.31
C ARG A 938 -25.13 -12.00 -30.34
N HIS A 939 -25.04 -10.95 -31.15
CA HIS A 939 -23.99 -10.81 -32.16
C HIS A 939 -22.60 -10.81 -31.54
N PHE A 940 -22.40 -10.04 -30.46
CA PHE A 940 -21.10 -9.93 -29.80
C PHE A 940 -20.77 -11.13 -28.90
N LEU A 941 -21.77 -11.81 -28.36
CA LEU A 941 -21.61 -13.10 -27.70
C LEU A 941 -21.07 -14.14 -28.69
N GLU A 942 -21.72 -14.29 -29.85
CA GLU A 942 -21.28 -15.22 -30.92
C GLU A 942 -19.88 -14.86 -31.42
N LEU A 943 -19.59 -13.56 -31.62
CA LEU A 943 -18.27 -13.09 -32.05
C LEU A 943 -17.18 -13.38 -31.01
N THR A 944 -17.43 -13.09 -29.73
CA THR A 944 -16.44 -13.30 -28.67
C THR A 944 -16.24 -14.78 -28.38
N GLN A 945 -17.31 -15.59 -28.39
CA GLN A 945 -17.18 -17.04 -28.28
C GLN A 945 -16.36 -17.62 -29.42
N SER A 946 -16.62 -17.19 -30.67
CA SER A 946 -15.81 -17.62 -31.81
C SER A 946 -14.33 -17.29 -31.63
N PHE A 947 -14.01 -16.10 -31.11
CA PHE A 947 -12.64 -15.71 -30.78
C PHE A 947 -12.04 -16.53 -29.62
N MET A 948 -12.81 -16.89 -28.60
CA MET A 948 -12.30 -17.60 -27.41
C MET A 948 -12.25 -19.13 -27.55
N ILE A 949 -13.10 -19.74 -28.39
CA ILE A 949 -13.15 -21.21 -28.58
C ILE A 949 -11.78 -21.82 -28.94
N PRO A 950 -10.99 -21.27 -29.88
CA PRO A 950 -9.68 -21.82 -30.20
C PRO A 950 -8.74 -21.80 -28.99
N LEU A 951 -8.78 -20.73 -28.18
CA LEU A 951 -7.99 -20.61 -26.96
C LEU A 951 -8.41 -21.64 -25.91
N GLU A 952 -9.71 -21.82 -25.67
CA GLU A 952 -10.24 -22.82 -24.75
C GLU A 952 -9.86 -24.25 -25.18
N ARG A 953 -9.91 -24.54 -26.49
CA ARG A 953 -9.48 -25.84 -27.04
C ARG A 953 -7.98 -26.09 -26.84
N TYR A 954 -7.15 -25.10 -27.15
CA TYR A 954 -5.71 -25.21 -26.97
C TYR A 954 -5.36 -25.36 -25.48
N LEU A 955 -6.02 -24.59 -24.61
CA LEU A 955 -5.82 -24.70 -23.17
C LEU A 955 -6.20 -26.08 -22.63
N ALA A 956 -7.32 -26.65 -23.10
CA ALA A 956 -7.69 -28.02 -22.78
C ALA A 956 -6.63 -29.05 -23.23
N SER A 957 -5.94 -28.80 -24.35
CA SER A 957 -4.84 -29.67 -24.82
C SER A 957 -3.59 -29.62 -23.95
N LEU A 958 -3.44 -28.60 -23.09
CA LEU A 958 -2.34 -28.50 -22.12
C LEU A 958 -2.54 -29.43 -20.92
N MET A 959 -3.72 -30.03 -20.77
CA MET A 959 -4.02 -30.98 -19.70
C MET A 959 -3.25 -32.29 -19.91
N PRO A 960 -2.47 -32.75 -18.91
CA PRO A 960 -1.83 -34.07 -18.95
C PRO A 960 -2.83 -35.20 -19.18
N LEU A 961 -2.42 -36.25 -19.89
CA LEU A 961 -3.27 -37.41 -20.12
C LEU A 961 -3.51 -38.15 -18.79
N GLN A 962 -4.69 -38.74 -18.61
CA GLN A 962 -5.04 -39.44 -17.37
C GLN A 962 -4.05 -40.55 -17.00
N LYS A 963 -3.48 -41.23 -18.00
CA LYS A 963 -2.44 -42.27 -17.81
C LYS A 963 -1.13 -41.74 -17.19
N ASP A 964 -0.88 -40.44 -17.30
CA ASP A 964 0.32 -39.78 -16.78
C ASP A 964 0.14 -39.33 -15.32
N ILE A 965 -1.08 -39.41 -14.79
CA ILE A 965 -1.41 -39.11 -13.39
C ILE A 965 -1.10 -40.35 -12.54
N SER A 966 0.04 -40.33 -11.84
CA SER A 966 0.41 -41.40 -10.90
C SER A 966 -0.13 -41.09 -9.51
N PRO A 967 -0.77 -42.04 -8.80
CA PRO A 967 -1.26 -41.82 -7.44
C PRO A 967 -0.13 -41.60 -6.42
N PHE A 968 1.08 -42.07 -6.71
CA PHE A 968 2.19 -42.07 -5.76
C PHE A 968 3.22 -40.96 -6.00
N LYS A 969 3.04 -40.13 -7.04
CA LYS A 969 3.86 -38.95 -7.30
C LYS A 969 3.09 -37.68 -6.94
N SER A 970 3.72 -36.52 -7.05
CA SER A 970 2.99 -35.25 -6.95
C SER A 970 2.01 -35.10 -8.12
N ALA A 971 0.88 -34.44 -7.89
CA ALA A 971 -0.06 -34.12 -8.96
C ALA A 971 0.67 -33.36 -10.08
N PRO A 972 0.52 -33.77 -11.35
CA PRO A 972 1.19 -33.10 -12.46
C PRO A 972 0.65 -31.67 -12.61
N LEU A 973 1.49 -30.78 -13.15
CA LEU A 973 1.09 -29.42 -13.50
C LEU A 973 0.58 -29.40 -14.95
N PRO A 974 -0.34 -28.48 -15.31
CA PRO A 974 -0.68 -28.24 -16.70
C PRO A 974 0.56 -27.80 -17.50
N ASN A 975 0.65 -28.19 -18.77
CA ASN A 975 1.73 -27.74 -19.63
C ASN A 975 1.68 -26.21 -19.81
N PRO A 976 2.82 -25.51 -19.96
CA PRO A 976 2.83 -24.06 -20.13
C PRO A 976 2.25 -23.67 -21.50
N PHE A 977 1.48 -22.59 -21.54
CA PHE A 977 0.95 -22.01 -22.78
C PHE A 977 2.07 -21.45 -23.64
N LYS A 978 2.10 -21.83 -24.93
CA LYS A 978 3.07 -21.32 -25.92
C LYS A 978 2.33 -20.62 -27.05
N GLN A 979 2.63 -19.35 -27.26
CA GLN A 979 1.92 -18.51 -28.24
C GLN A 979 2.08 -19.04 -29.66
N GLU A 980 3.30 -19.39 -30.08
CA GLU A 980 3.57 -19.90 -31.44
C GLU A 980 2.83 -21.22 -31.73
N ASP A 981 2.82 -22.14 -30.76
CA ASP A 981 2.11 -23.42 -30.89
C ASP A 981 0.59 -23.18 -31.04
N PHE A 982 0.02 -22.24 -30.27
CA PHE A 982 -1.38 -21.85 -30.44
C PHE A 982 -1.64 -21.24 -31.81
N LEU A 983 -0.82 -20.29 -32.26
CA LEU A 983 -1.00 -19.62 -33.55
C LEU A 983 -0.97 -20.62 -34.72
N ALA A 984 -0.12 -21.65 -34.65
CA ALA A 984 -0.09 -22.73 -35.63
C ALA A 984 -1.41 -23.53 -35.70
N THR A 985 -2.20 -23.58 -34.62
CA THR A 985 -3.51 -24.26 -34.64
C THR A 985 -4.60 -23.46 -35.38
N LEU A 986 -4.39 -22.16 -35.63
CA LEU A 986 -5.41 -21.28 -36.18
C LEU A 986 -5.76 -21.62 -37.62
N GLU A 987 -4.86 -22.20 -38.43
CA GLU A 987 -5.17 -22.59 -39.82
C GLU A 987 -6.33 -23.60 -39.90
N GLY A 988 -6.43 -24.52 -38.94
CA GLY A 988 -7.47 -25.56 -38.91
C GLY A 988 -8.61 -25.31 -37.92
N ASN A 989 -8.38 -24.48 -36.89
CA ASN A 989 -9.34 -24.25 -35.79
C ASN A 989 -9.65 -22.78 -35.54
N GLY A 990 -9.22 -21.87 -36.42
CA GLY A 990 -9.31 -20.44 -36.19
C GLY A 990 -10.73 -19.89 -36.18
N PRO A 991 -10.91 -18.67 -35.64
CA PRO A 991 -12.22 -18.04 -35.55
C PRO A 991 -12.81 -17.83 -36.94
N HIS A 992 -12.02 -17.53 -37.98
CA HIS A 992 -12.46 -17.27 -39.36
C HIS A 992 -13.39 -18.34 -39.99
N LEU A 993 -13.52 -19.52 -39.38
CA LEU A 993 -14.44 -20.59 -39.79
C LEU A 993 -15.90 -20.36 -39.37
N THR A 994 -16.19 -19.42 -38.45
CA THR A 994 -17.53 -19.27 -37.83
C THR A 994 -18.20 -17.89 -37.97
N PRO A 995 -17.55 -16.72 -37.76
CA PRO A 995 -18.16 -15.40 -37.89
C PRO A 995 -18.23 -14.94 -39.34
N THR A 996 -19.14 -13.99 -39.57
CA THR A 996 -19.25 -13.21 -40.80
C THR A 996 -18.13 -12.17 -40.99
N CYS A 997 -17.42 -11.83 -39.90
CA CYS A 997 -16.36 -10.82 -39.91
C CYS A 997 -15.05 -11.40 -40.47
N LYS A 998 -14.42 -10.68 -41.40
CA LYS A 998 -13.12 -11.06 -42.00
C LYS A 998 -12.02 -10.10 -41.52
N GLY A 999 -10.78 -10.55 -41.44
CA GLY A 999 -9.66 -9.70 -41.01
C GLY A 999 -8.42 -10.50 -40.64
N ASP A 1000 -7.45 -9.80 -40.08
CA ASP A 1000 -6.21 -10.39 -39.55
C ASP A 1000 -6.44 -10.89 -38.11
N TRP A 1001 -7.00 -12.09 -38.00
CA TRP A 1001 -7.25 -12.73 -36.71
C TRP A 1001 -5.97 -13.07 -35.96
N GLU A 1002 -4.89 -13.41 -36.67
CA GLU A 1002 -3.60 -13.75 -36.06
C GLU A 1002 -2.99 -12.52 -35.38
N GLY A 1003 -2.99 -11.36 -36.06
CA GLY A 1003 -2.59 -10.08 -35.50
C GLY A 1003 -3.42 -9.69 -34.28
N LEU A 1004 -4.73 -9.94 -34.29
CA LEU A 1004 -5.59 -9.69 -33.15
C LEU A 1004 -5.23 -10.56 -31.94
N TYR A 1005 -4.95 -11.85 -32.12
CA TYR A 1005 -4.48 -12.71 -31.02
C TYR A 1005 -3.15 -12.24 -30.45
N LYS A 1006 -2.19 -11.87 -31.31
CA LYS A 1006 -0.89 -11.33 -30.88
C LYS A 1006 -1.07 -10.08 -30.00
N ARG A 1007 -1.99 -9.19 -30.37
CA ARG A 1007 -2.34 -8.03 -29.54
C ARG A 1007 -3.02 -8.45 -28.23
N PHE A 1008 -3.97 -9.38 -28.30
CA PHE A 1008 -4.71 -9.88 -27.15
C PHE A 1008 -3.81 -10.53 -26.08
N PHE A 1009 -2.75 -11.27 -26.47
CA PHE A 1009 -1.84 -11.90 -25.51
C PHE A 1009 -1.09 -10.92 -24.60
N SER A 1010 -0.95 -9.67 -25.02
CA SER A 1010 -0.34 -8.62 -24.21
C SER A 1010 -1.36 -7.90 -23.31
N SER A 1011 -2.65 -8.24 -23.43
CA SER A 1011 -3.74 -7.56 -22.73
C SER A 1011 -3.98 -8.09 -21.32
N PRO A 1012 -4.50 -7.26 -20.40
CA PRO A 1012 -4.96 -7.71 -19.08
C PRO A 1012 -6.07 -8.76 -19.15
N ASN A 1013 -6.94 -8.70 -20.17
CA ASN A 1013 -8.04 -9.65 -20.35
C ASN A 1013 -7.53 -11.07 -20.62
N PHE A 1014 -6.49 -11.22 -21.45
CA PHE A 1014 -5.85 -12.52 -21.65
C PHE A 1014 -5.20 -13.01 -20.37
N LYS A 1015 -4.45 -12.14 -19.67
CA LYS A 1015 -3.78 -12.49 -18.41
C LYS A 1015 -4.79 -13.01 -17.37
N GLY A 1016 -5.87 -12.26 -17.13
CA GLY A 1016 -6.90 -12.64 -16.16
C GLY A 1016 -7.65 -13.92 -16.56
N TRP A 1017 -8.02 -14.08 -17.83
CA TRP A 1017 -8.61 -15.33 -18.33
C TRP A 1017 -7.65 -16.51 -18.17
N TYR A 1018 -6.38 -16.36 -18.58
CA TYR A 1018 -5.38 -17.42 -18.52
C TYR A 1018 -5.08 -17.86 -17.09
N GLU A 1019 -4.86 -16.91 -16.17
CA GLU A 1019 -4.62 -17.20 -14.75
C GLU A 1019 -5.81 -17.95 -14.12
N SER A 1020 -7.04 -17.48 -14.36
CA SER A 1020 -8.25 -18.14 -13.88
C SER A 1020 -8.36 -19.56 -14.41
N ARG A 1021 -8.18 -19.75 -15.73
CA ARG A 1021 -8.31 -21.08 -16.34
C ARG A 1021 -7.18 -22.03 -16.00
N PHE A 1022 -5.96 -21.53 -15.91
CA PHE A 1022 -4.80 -22.33 -15.50
C PHE A 1022 -4.97 -22.81 -14.05
N PHE A 1023 -5.48 -21.93 -13.17
CA PHE A 1023 -5.85 -22.30 -11.80
C PHE A 1023 -6.96 -23.37 -11.78
N GLU A 1024 -8.02 -23.21 -12.57
CA GLU A 1024 -9.08 -24.24 -12.71
C GLU A 1024 -8.53 -25.59 -13.18
N LEU A 1025 -7.60 -25.60 -14.16
CA LEU A 1025 -6.94 -26.81 -14.64
C LEU A 1025 -6.07 -27.45 -13.56
N GLN A 1026 -5.30 -26.65 -12.82
CA GLN A 1026 -4.47 -27.14 -11.72
C GLN A 1026 -5.33 -27.78 -10.62
N GLN A 1027 -6.45 -27.15 -10.24
CA GLN A 1027 -7.39 -27.72 -9.28
C GLN A 1027 -8.05 -28.99 -9.82
N THR A 1028 -8.40 -29.02 -11.09
CA THR A 1028 -8.93 -30.23 -11.76
C THR A 1028 -7.93 -31.39 -11.72
N LEU A 1029 -6.64 -31.14 -11.96
CA LEU A 1029 -5.60 -32.17 -11.86
C LEU A 1029 -5.38 -32.62 -10.42
N GLN A 1030 -5.49 -31.70 -9.46
CA GLN A 1030 -5.43 -32.07 -8.04
C GLN A 1030 -6.62 -32.96 -7.65
N ALA A 1031 -7.82 -32.65 -8.12
CA ALA A 1031 -9.04 -33.44 -7.96
C ALA A 1031 -8.90 -34.85 -8.56
N LEU A 1032 -8.48 -34.96 -9.82
CA LEU A 1032 -8.24 -36.25 -10.50
C LEU A 1032 -7.16 -37.07 -9.81
N HIS A 1033 -6.05 -36.44 -9.39
CA HIS A 1033 -5.00 -37.10 -8.64
C HIS A 1033 -5.51 -37.66 -7.30
N MET A 1034 -6.37 -36.91 -6.59
CA MET A 1034 -6.98 -37.39 -5.34
C MET A 1034 -7.87 -38.61 -5.58
N GLN A 1035 -8.63 -38.62 -6.67
CA GLN A 1035 -9.43 -39.79 -7.07
C GLN A 1035 -8.55 -41.00 -7.40
N THR A 1036 -7.50 -40.82 -8.20
CA THR A 1036 -6.55 -41.92 -8.50
C THR A 1036 -5.89 -42.44 -7.23
N LEU A 1037 -5.57 -41.57 -6.28
CA LEU A 1037 -5.02 -41.95 -4.97
C LEU A 1037 -6.03 -42.68 -4.10
N SER A 1038 -7.32 -42.29 -4.11
CA SER A 1038 -8.36 -43.01 -3.37
C SER A 1038 -8.61 -44.40 -3.93
N GLU A 1039 -8.54 -44.57 -5.26
CA GLU A 1039 -8.74 -45.87 -5.92
C GLU A 1039 -7.51 -46.79 -5.83
N SER A 1040 -6.34 -46.25 -5.44
CA SER A 1040 -5.08 -47.00 -5.38
C SER A 1040 -4.95 -47.93 -4.17
N ASN A 1041 -4.21 -49.04 -4.32
CA ASN A 1041 -3.94 -49.97 -3.23
C ASN A 1041 -2.71 -49.56 -2.40
N LEU A 1042 -2.91 -48.66 -1.42
CA LEU A 1042 -1.83 -48.21 -0.54
C LEU A 1042 -1.27 -49.31 0.37
N THR A 1043 -2.05 -50.34 0.72
CA THR A 1043 -1.56 -51.45 1.55
C THR A 1043 -0.50 -52.31 0.87
N GLU A 1044 -0.59 -52.44 -0.45
CA GLU A 1044 0.42 -53.11 -1.25
C GLU A 1044 1.63 -52.20 -1.51
N TRP A 1045 1.39 -50.90 -1.74
CA TRP A 1045 2.47 -49.91 -1.94
C TRP A 1045 3.42 -49.78 -0.73
N VAL A 1046 2.90 -49.92 0.49
CA VAL A 1046 3.70 -49.87 1.74
C VAL A 1046 4.71 -51.02 1.84
N LYS A 1047 4.47 -52.16 1.17
CA LYS A 1047 5.37 -53.33 1.26
C LYS A 1047 6.72 -53.00 0.62
N GLY A 1048 7.79 -53.04 1.42
CA GLY A 1048 9.16 -52.78 0.96
C GLY A 1048 9.55 -51.30 0.87
N LYS A 1049 8.76 -50.39 1.48
CA LYS A 1049 9.07 -48.95 1.57
C LYS A 1049 9.68 -48.57 2.91
N HIS A 1050 10.53 -47.53 2.92
CA HIS A 1050 11.13 -47.02 4.14
C HIS A 1050 10.12 -46.20 4.96
N GLU A 1051 10.28 -46.18 6.28
CA GLU A 1051 9.37 -45.47 7.21
C GLU A 1051 9.21 -43.98 6.85
N VAL A 1052 10.27 -43.32 6.40
CA VAL A 1052 10.24 -41.91 5.95
C VAL A 1052 9.31 -41.72 4.74
N GLU A 1053 9.29 -42.65 3.79
CA GLU A 1053 8.41 -42.60 2.62
C GLU A 1053 6.93 -42.79 3.02
N ILE A 1054 6.67 -43.63 4.03
CA ILE A 1054 5.34 -43.87 4.58
C ILE A 1054 4.83 -42.62 5.32
N VAL A 1055 5.70 -41.98 6.13
CA VAL A 1055 5.39 -40.72 6.82
C VAL A 1055 5.11 -39.59 5.84
N ASP A 1056 5.92 -39.43 4.79
CA ASP A 1056 5.68 -38.44 3.72
C ASP A 1056 4.33 -38.67 3.02
N MET A 1057 3.98 -39.92 2.73
CA MET A 1057 2.67 -40.26 2.16
C MET A 1057 1.51 -39.94 3.12
N ILE A 1058 1.67 -40.17 4.43
CA ILE A 1058 0.68 -39.81 5.45
C ILE A 1058 0.49 -38.29 5.52
N LEU A 1059 1.58 -37.51 5.49
CA LEU A 1059 1.52 -36.05 5.48
C LEU A 1059 0.83 -35.53 4.20
N ARG A 1060 1.14 -36.12 3.04
CA ARG A 1060 0.45 -35.82 1.78
C ARG A 1060 -1.04 -36.14 1.85
N LEU A 1061 -1.44 -37.28 2.42
CA LEU A 1061 -2.85 -37.61 2.61
C LEU A 1061 -3.56 -36.62 3.55
N LYS A 1062 -2.93 -36.22 4.66
CA LYS A 1062 -3.48 -35.18 5.56
C LYS A 1062 -3.69 -33.86 4.82
N GLN A 1063 -2.70 -33.43 4.04
CA GLN A 1063 -2.79 -32.22 3.23
C GLN A 1063 -3.93 -32.31 2.20
N LYS A 1064 -4.07 -33.45 1.51
CA LYS A 1064 -5.17 -33.70 0.55
C LYS A 1064 -6.54 -33.73 1.23
N LEU A 1065 -6.65 -34.28 2.44
CA LEU A 1065 -7.89 -34.30 3.23
C LEU A 1065 -8.32 -32.90 3.70
N GLN A 1066 -7.36 -32.02 4.00
CA GLN A 1066 -7.63 -30.59 4.26
C GLN A 1066 -8.14 -29.86 3.00
N LEU A 1067 -7.55 -30.15 1.83
CA LEU A 1067 -8.03 -29.64 0.55
C LEU A 1067 -9.46 -30.10 0.23
N CYS A 1068 -9.82 -31.36 0.50
CA CYS A 1068 -11.19 -31.88 0.34
C CYS A 1068 -12.23 -31.22 1.25
N SER A 1069 -11.82 -30.53 2.33
CA SER A 1069 -12.72 -29.73 3.19
C SER A 1069 -12.91 -28.28 2.72
N SER A 1070 -12.20 -27.83 1.69
CA SER A 1070 -12.35 -26.48 1.14
C SER A 1070 -13.54 -26.38 0.18
N THR A 1071 -14.33 -25.31 0.27
CA THR A 1071 -15.51 -25.06 -0.57
C THR A 1071 -15.18 -24.88 -2.06
N GLN A 1072 -13.91 -24.63 -2.40
CA GLN A 1072 -13.41 -24.46 -3.77
C GLN A 1072 -13.50 -25.75 -4.64
N MET A 1073 -13.56 -26.93 -4.03
CA MET A 1073 -13.67 -28.21 -4.74
C MET A 1073 -15.04 -28.44 -5.40
N ALA A 1074 -16.10 -27.78 -4.93
CA ALA A 1074 -17.47 -27.96 -5.44
C ALA A 1074 -17.71 -27.33 -6.82
N ALA A 1075 -16.84 -26.38 -7.23
CA ALA A 1075 -16.95 -25.63 -8.48
C ALA A 1075 -16.31 -26.32 -9.69
N LEU A 1076 -15.59 -27.44 -9.48
CA LEU A 1076 -14.78 -28.06 -10.51
C LEU A 1076 -15.62 -28.81 -11.55
N PRO A 1077 -15.19 -28.87 -12.83
CA PRO A 1077 -15.93 -29.58 -13.88
C PRO A 1077 -16.03 -31.10 -13.68
N VAL A 1078 -15.14 -31.66 -12.86
CA VAL A 1078 -15.08 -33.10 -12.59
C VAL A 1078 -16.10 -33.42 -11.51
N GLN A 1079 -17.10 -34.23 -11.85
CA GLN A 1079 -18.03 -34.83 -10.89
C GLN A 1079 -17.28 -35.84 -10.01
N LEU A 1080 -16.54 -35.35 -9.03
CA LEU A 1080 -16.02 -36.19 -7.97
C LEU A 1080 -17.15 -36.51 -7.01
N ASN A 1081 -17.32 -37.79 -6.65
CA ASN A 1081 -18.07 -38.13 -5.46
C ASN A 1081 -17.22 -37.79 -4.24
N THR A 1082 -17.14 -36.50 -3.93
CA THR A 1082 -16.23 -35.92 -2.91
C THR A 1082 -16.42 -36.57 -1.54
N LYS A 1083 -17.62 -37.06 -1.23
CA LYS A 1083 -17.92 -37.80 0.01
C LYS A 1083 -17.23 -39.17 0.04
N ASP A 1084 -17.41 -39.98 -0.99
CA ASP A 1084 -16.81 -41.32 -1.09
C ASP A 1084 -15.28 -41.25 -1.18
N THR A 1085 -14.74 -40.33 -1.98
CA THR A 1085 -13.30 -40.10 -2.10
C THR A 1085 -12.68 -39.70 -0.75
N ARG A 1086 -13.34 -38.81 0.01
CA ARG A 1086 -12.89 -38.40 1.35
C ARG A 1086 -12.90 -39.57 2.33
N GLU A 1087 -13.98 -40.35 2.37
CA GLU A 1087 -14.10 -41.52 3.24
C GLU A 1087 -13.01 -42.57 2.93
N GLN A 1088 -12.73 -42.82 1.64
CA GLN A 1088 -11.71 -43.76 1.21
C GLN A 1088 -10.29 -43.28 1.53
N LEU A 1089 -9.98 -41.98 1.35
CA LEU A 1089 -8.70 -41.40 1.75
C LEU A 1089 -8.50 -41.41 3.28
N LEU A 1090 -9.56 -41.19 4.07
CA LEU A 1090 -9.52 -41.35 5.53
C LEU A 1090 -9.21 -42.79 5.93
N LYS A 1091 -9.85 -43.77 5.27
CA LYS A 1091 -9.57 -45.20 5.49
C LYS A 1091 -8.12 -45.55 5.15
N HIS A 1092 -7.57 -45.00 4.07
CA HIS A 1092 -6.18 -45.17 3.68
C HIS A 1092 -5.21 -44.55 4.68
N LEU A 1093 -5.50 -43.34 5.18
CA LEU A 1093 -4.72 -42.67 6.22
C LEU A 1093 -4.64 -43.52 7.49
N GLU A 1094 -5.78 -44.02 7.98
CA GLU A 1094 -5.85 -44.86 9.18
C GLU A 1094 -5.14 -46.21 8.98
N SER A 1095 -5.25 -46.81 7.79
CA SER A 1095 -4.53 -48.04 7.47
C SER A 1095 -3.02 -47.86 7.48
N MET A 1096 -2.49 -46.75 6.95
CA MET A 1096 -1.05 -46.51 6.92
C MET A 1096 -0.48 -46.13 8.29
N LYS A 1097 -1.23 -45.39 9.11
CA LYS A 1097 -0.84 -45.12 10.51
C LYS A 1097 -0.62 -46.41 11.31
N ARG A 1098 -1.40 -47.47 11.05
CA ARG A 1098 -1.25 -48.77 11.73
C ARG A 1098 0.03 -49.50 11.36
N CYS A 1099 0.64 -49.20 10.20
CA CYS A 1099 1.88 -49.82 9.74
C CYS A 1099 3.15 -49.19 10.34
N LEU A 1100 3.04 -48.06 11.05
CA LEU A 1100 4.19 -47.39 11.68
C LEU A 1100 4.46 -47.92 13.10
N PRO A 1101 5.70 -47.79 13.61
CA PRO A 1101 6.03 -48.03 15.03
C PRO A 1101 5.38 -46.97 15.96
N ASP A 1102 5.27 -47.28 17.26
CA ASP A 1102 4.43 -46.52 18.21
C ASP A 1102 4.97 -45.12 18.57
N ASP A 1103 6.28 -44.91 18.49
CA ASP A 1103 6.96 -43.62 18.64
C ASP A 1103 6.59 -42.63 17.52
N LEU A 1104 6.58 -43.09 16.27
CA LEU A 1104 6.17 -42.28 15.10
C LEU A 1104 4.66 -42.00 15.08
N LYS A 1105 3.83 -42.93 15.59
CA LYS A 1105 2.38 -42.72 15.75
C LYS A 1105 2.07 -41.57 16.72
N GLN A 1106 2.80 -41.47 17.83
CA GLN A 1106 2.59 -40.38 18.81
C GLN A 1106 2.93 -39.01 18.21
N ILE A 1107 4.03 -38.91 17.46
CA ILE A 1107 4.44 -37.66 16.79
C ILE A 1107 3.39 -37.23 15.76
N LEU A 1108 2.87 -38.17 14.97
CA LEU A 1108 1.87 -37.89 13.93
C LEU A 1108 0.47 -37.60 14.47
N ASN A 1109 0.16 -37.88 15.73
CA ASN A 1109 -1.11 -37.48 16.35
C ASN A 1109 -1.06 -36.06 16.95
N ASN A 1110 0.14 -35.51 17.18
CA ASN A 1110 0.36 -34.16 17.71
C ASN A 1110 0.56 -33.09 16.61
N ILE A 1111 0.58 -33.51 15.33
CA ILE A 1111 0.71 -32.68 14.11
C ILE A 1111 -0.56 -32.86 13.28
#